data_AF-A0A328RWR9-F1
#
_entry.id   AF-A0A328RWR9-F1
#
_cell.length_a   1.000
_cell.length_b   1.000
_cell.length_c   1.000
_cell.angle_alpha   90.00
_cell.angle_beta   90.00
_cell.angle_gamma   90.00
#
_symmetry.space_group_name_H-M   'P 1'
#
loop_
_entity.id
_entity.type
_entity.pdbx_description
1 polymer ?
#
loop_
_entity_poly.entity_id
_entity_poly.type
_entity_poly.pdbx_seq_one_letter_code
_entity_poly.pdbx_strand_id
1 'polypeptide(L)'
;MAFLKDVESEELRELVKSCFKEINSLKEQLNEENKDIKTNEVVKNVLIQNESNKSDLHKRINELSDELEKQENALKEKELKIQEKDTQLKEKDLQISEIQSKLDTSISSLNSTEDVDEYKKQINDLQDKIKTQNVEISELKESEKISDDDAEKDLKDEISRLKSENEQLKGASSQTEIHQLKTVIDRQNEELKEIPELKNQLTREIGLRDQKIKKYEEEIESLKNNKTNVDNAESEQRIAELEQQLAEIQDTTTTENQETITELNNKIEQLEQENNLLKEQSISDESLTSSSILDDYTKKSEELISLRADYQRLEDSSKITGFKMEELQKENAKLKNSVNLNDSSEIDALKESVIDKEQQLKIANDKIEQLNNKIKETESQVEEIKNVPDTEYNAIKQELVDKNNDYDTLKKEYDTLQQQYVNIETDNKELSDKLTEISQESENNNFKEELDEKISQLEELQQQYSDLEEKNEKLSKELTETREKTDEQQDLKKDFNEKTIELNTLQQRYDDLKDSNQKLAEELSALKGKNNEQDAAIRSLNQDNDANESKVKDLENLLSKKDDELAELKVKLDSVDIASQSREESSDLNNQLKETKKQLYDKDAEYDKLKLDYNQLRRNTSAQIRELNEGLEQVSNDNEKIKSEKEYLEKTLNEKNTSINKLEQEKNSLDILIKEKDSDYQNLRNNYLETRKNSEDQISKLKQDVQDKNDKIAALPQKLELKDIEISQLNKLLKSSEVETTSKNKEIKDLRNNLQLAQEKIKNLTDKLSESSNAVEEKLSSKEDEIFKLKENFNADKKEKDQEITKLTSLLNQRKYKIDELTESIESLNNDIDSLKSNLKDESDRNSQSAEIIQLKDKQIKDREESVEDLNRQLERLENKLKLKDDDLADLNNVISDKDGVINNLKTEIDDANKKLVEMDSLSEEITRKDGVIEDKEKLIQENSRALEVENTRIAELKDIVERKNQDIENHKKLISDKNEELDKLKDLKPRVRELESEKATLKTDYEKEIASLKSDLSKIDILQEENEKNSQEINKLNEELDDKDAQITDYERYKDFFTVMIAKPLPGLTSFQSQIYQLLPDAKSATELYDYLLELGFTDLEKENFAKTLKALEKREYYQRARDGDRVIWVKSGK
;
A
#
# COMPACT_ATOMS: atom_id res chain seq x y z
N MET A 1 104.46 93.87 -2.62
CA MET A 1 105.01 93.17 -1.44
C MET A 1 103.81 92.71 -0.64
N ALA A 2 103.46 91.42 -0.69
CA ALA A 2 104.10 90.35 0.09
C ALA A 2 103.59 90.41 1.55
N PHE A 3 103.15 89.37 2.21
CA PHE A 3 103.02 87.94 1.94
C PHE A 3 102.33 87.38 3.20
N LEU A 4 101.31 86.53 3.04
CA LEU A 4 100.73 85.58 4.01
C LEU A 4 99.43 85.14 3.33
N LYS A 5 99.47 84.31 2.26
CA LYS A 5 99.66 82.85 2.30
C LYS A 5 98.78 82.20 3.37
N ASP A 6 97.47 82.25 3.15
CA ASP A 6 96.54 81.29 3.75
C ASP A 6 96.84 79.92 3.15
N VAL A 7 97.65 79.16 3.89
CA VAL A 7 97.96 77.73 3.66
C VAL A 7 96.66 76.93 3.50
N GLU A 8 95.59 77.33 4.19
CA GLU A 8 94.27 76.71 4.12
C GLU A 8 93.62 76.82 2.73
N SER A 9 93.87 77.90 1.97
CA SER A 9 93.27 78.07 0.64
C SER A 9 93.94 77.21 -0.44
N GLU A 10 95.23 76.89 -0.27
CA GLU A 10 95.99 76.04 -1.20
C GLU A 10 95.69 74.55 -0.93
N GLU A 11 95.57 74.15 0.35
CA GLU A 11 95.17 72.81 0.76
C GLU A 11 93.74 72.46 0.32
N LEU A 12 92.78 73.40 0.47
CA LEU A 12 91.43 73.20 -0.04
C LEU A 12 91.40 73.06 -1.57
N ARG A 13 92.27 73.80 -2.26
CA ARG A 13 92.36 73.77 -3.73
C ARG A 13 93.02 72.49 -4.23
N GLU A 14 93.97 71.92 -3.50
CA GLU A 14 94.53 70.59 -3.77
C GLU A 14 93.52 69.47 -3.45
N LEU A 15 92.79 69.56 -2.33
CA LEU A 15 91.76 68.60 -1.98
C LEU A 15 90.63 68.57 -3.02
N VAL A 16 90.14 69.74 -3.44
CA VAL A 16 89.13 69.84 -4.48
C VAL A 16 89.65 69.29 -5.82
N LYS A 17 90.92 69.53 -6.17
CA LYS A 17 91.54 68.94 -7.36
C LYS A 17 91.66 67.42 -7.25
N SER A 18 92.00 66.89 -6.07
CA SER A 18 92.06 65.45 -5.81
C SER A 18 90.68 64.80 -5.94
N CYS A 19 89.66 65.38 -5.30
CA CYS A 19 88.28 64.94 -5.41
C CYS A 19 87.77 65.01 -6.86
N PHE A 20 88.09 66.06 -7.62
CA PHE A 20 87.71 66.15 -9.03
C PHE A 20 88.41 65.09 -9.89
N LYS A 21 89.68 64.77 -9.60
CA LYS A 21 90.42 63.70 -10.29
C LYS A 21 89.80 62.33 -10.01
N GLU A 22 89.42 62.09 -8.76
CA GLU A 22 88.82 60.84 -8.31
C GLU A 22 87.39 60.67 -8.84
N ILE A 23 86.58 61.73 -8.83
CA ILE A 23 85.26 61.75 -9.47
C ILE A 23 85.38 61.48 -10.97
N ASN A 24 86.35 62.09 -11.66
CA ASN A 24 86.54 61.84 -13.10
C ASN A 24 87.04 60.42 -13.37
N SER A 25 87.94 59.87 -12.55
CA SER A 25 88.40 58.49 -12.65
C SER A 25 87.26 57.49 -12.42
N LEU A 26 86.40 57.73 -11.42
CA LEU A 26 85.21 56.92 -11.15
C LEU A 26 84.19 57.02 -12.28
N LYS A 27 84.04 58.19 -12.90
CA LYS A 27 83.13 58.39 -14.03
C LYS A 27 83.64 57.71 -15.31
N GLU A 28 84.96 57.63 -15.48
CA GLU A 28 85.60 56.92 -16.59
C GLU A 28 85.47 55.40 -16.40
N GLN A 29 85.73 54.87 -15.19
CA GLN A 29 85.48 53.47 -14.83
C GLN A 29 84.01 53.07 -14.98
N LEU A 30 83.06 53.91 -14.55
CA LEU A 30 81.63 53.64 -14.68
C LEU A 30 81.18 53.63 -16.16
N ASN A 31 81.80 54.44 -17.01
CA ASN A 31 81.51 54.44 -18.45
C ASN A 31 82.13 53.23 -19.16
N GLU A 32 83.27 52.73 -18.68
CA GLU A 32 83.92 51.53 -19.21
C GLU A 32 83.14 50.26 -18.81
N GLU A 33 82.69 50.15 -17.55
CA GLU A 33 81.80 49.06 -17.09
C GLU A 33 80.43 49.09 -17.80
N ASN A 34 79.84 50.27 -18.03
CA ASN A 34 78.57 50.36 -18.77
C ASN A 34 78.69 50.02 -20.27
N LYS A 35 79.90 50.16 -20.84
CA LYS A 35 80.16 49.76 -22.23
C LYS A 35 80.21 48.23 -22.34
N ASP A 36 80.82 47.56 -21.37
CA ASP A 36 80.88 46.09 -21.29
C ASP A 36 79.49 45.46 -21.03
N ILE A 37 78.61 46.15 -20.29
CA ILE A 37 77.22 45.71 -20.08
C ILE A 37 76.38 45.77 -21.38
N LYS A 38 76.63 46.75 -22.27
CA LYS A 38 75.88 46.91 -23.53
C LYS A 38 76.34 45.99 -24.66
N THR A 39 77.56 45.46 -24.61
CA THR A 39 78.11 44.53 -25.62
C THR A 39 78.05 43.07 -25.21
N ASN A 40 77.60 42.76 -23.98
CA ASN A 40 77.48 41.40 -23.50
C ASN A 40 76.34 40.65 -24.20
N GLU A 41 76.70 39.69 -25.06
CA GLU A 41 75.80 38.87 -25.89
C GLU A 41 74.74 38.14 -25.05
N VAL A 42 75.06 37.82 -23.79
CA VAL A 42 74.13 37.21 -22.82
C VAL A 42 73.00 38.18 -22.45
N VAL A 43 73.30 39.45 -22.22
CA VAL A 43 72.29 40.46 -21.84
C VAL A 43 71.33 40.73 -23.01
N LYS A 44 71.85 40.73 -24.24
CA LYS A 44 71.05 40.90 -25.46
C LYS A 44 70.13 39.70 -25.71
N ASN A 45 70.63 38.48 -25.49
CA ASN A 45 69.82 37.26 -25.59
C ASN A 45 68.74 37.20 -24.52
N VAL A 46 69.03 37.63 -23.28
CA VAL A 46 68.03 37.71 -22.19
C VAL A 46 66.95 38.73 -22.52
N LEU A 47 67.30 39.88 -23.10
CA LEU A 47 66.31 40.88 -23.55
C LEU A 47 65.40 40.35 -24.68
N ILE A 48 65.97 39.67 -25.68
CA ILE A 48 65.20 39.06 -26.78
C ILE A 48 64.28 37.95 -26.24
N GLN A 49 64.76 37.15 -25.29
CA GLN A 49 63.97 36.08 -24.65
C GLN A 49 62.86 36.65 -23.77
N ASN A 50 63.09 37.79 -23.11
CA ASN A 50 62.04 38.51 -22.39
C ASN A 50 61.00 39.13 -23.33
N GLU A 51 61.41 39.66 -24.49
CA GLU A 51 60.50 40.18 -25.50
C GLU A 51 59.66 39.07 -26.16
N SER A 52 60.24 37.88 -26.41
CA SER A 52 59.48 36.72 -26.90
C SER A 52 58.48 36.23 -25.86
N ASN A 53 58.91 36.10 -24.60
CA ASN A 53 58.02 35.70 -23.51
C ASN A 53 56.89 36.72 -23.28
N LYS A 54 57.18 38.02 -23.43
CA LYS A 54 56.18 39.09 -23.34
C LYS A 54 55.16 39.03 -24.49
N SER A 55 55.62 38.69 -25.70
CA SER A 55 54.75 38.46 -26.86
C SER A 55 53.84 37.24 -26.66
N ASP A 56 54.39 36.14 -26.14
CA ASP A 56 53.62 34.92 -25.89
C ASP A 56 52.62 35.10 -24.75
N LEU A 57 53.00 35.84 -23.69
CA LEU A 57 52.07 36.27 -22.64
C LEU A 57 50.97 37.18 -23.19
N HIS A 58 51.27 38.12 -24.10
CA HIS A 58 50.25 38.95 -24.73
C HIS A 58 49.27 38.14 -25.58
N LYS A 59 49.76 37.15 -26.35
CA LYS A 59 48.88 36.23 -27.08
C LYS A 59 47.99 35.44 -26.13
N ARG A 60 48.56 34.93 -25.04
CA ARG A 60 47.80 34.17 -24.04
C ARG A 60 46.77 35.03 -23.32
N ILE A 61 47.09 36.28 -23.02
CA ILE A 61 46.15 37.25 -22.43
C ILE A 61 45.01 37.55 -23.41
N ASN A 62 45.30 37.71 -24.70
CA ASN A 62 44.27 37.93 -25.72
C ASN A 62 43.39 36.69 -25.89
N GLU A 63 43.97 35.49 -25.97
CA GLU A 63 43.20 34.23 -26.02
C GLU A 63 42.29 34.08 -24.79
N LEU A 64 42.82 34.36 -23.60
CA LEU A 64 42.02 34.31 -22.37
C LEU A 64 40.96 35.41 -22.33
N SER A 65 41.23 36.59 -22.90
CA SER A 65 40.24 37.67 -22.99
C SER A 65 39.10 37.31 -23.95
N ASP A 66 39.41 36.67 -25.08
CA ASP A 66 38.40 36.17 -26.04
C ASP A 66 37.58 35.02 -25.43
N GLU A 67 38.22 34.14 -24.66
CA GLU A 67 37.54 33.06 -23.93
C GLU A 67 36.62 33.63 -22.83
N LEU A 68 37.09 34.67 -22.12
CA LEU A 68 36.32 35.38 -21.11
C LEU A 68 35.11 36.09 -21.73
N GLU A 69 35.29 36.76 -22.87
CA GLU A 69 34.19 37.44 -23.58
C GLU A 69 33.15 36.44 -24.10
N LYS A 70 33.58 35.26 -24.57
CA LYS A 70 32.66 34.15 -24.93
C LYS A 70 31.90 33.63 -23.71
N GLN A 71 32.58 33.45 -22.58
CA GLN A 71 31.94 33.03 -21.35
C GLN A 71 30.96 34.09 -20.82
N GLU A 72 31.32 35.37 -20.88
CA GLU A 72 30.46 36.49 -20.47
C GLU A 72 29.20 36.58 -21.35
N ASN A 73 29.34 36.37 -22.65
CA ASN A 73 28.19 36.32 -23.57
C ASN A 73 27.30 35.09 -23.32
N ALA A 74 27.89 33.92 -23.04
CA ALA A 74 27.12 32.73 -22.64
C ALA A 74 26.40 32.92 -21.29
N LEU A 75 27.01 33.68 -20.37
CA LEU A 75 26.40 34.07 -19.10
C LEU A 75 25.21 35.01 -19.33
N LYS A 76 25.36 36.05 -20.16
CA LYS A 76 24.26 36.95 -20.55
C LYS A 76 23.11 36.21 -21.22
N GLU A 77 23.40 35.21 -22.07
CA GLU A 77 22.36 34.39 -22.70
C GLU A 77 21.64 33.49 -21.69
N LYS A 78 22.37 32.91 -20.72
CA LYS A 78 21.76 32.17 -19.60
C LYS A 78 20.93 33.08 -18.72
N GLU A 79 21.37 34.31 -18.47
CA GLU A 79 20.67 35.30 -17.66
C GLU A 79 19.39 35.80 -18.34
N LEU A 80 19.40 35.93 -19.68
CA LEU A 80 18.20 36.19 -20.47
C LEU A 80 17.21 35.02 -20.39
N LYS A 81 17.69 33.77 -20.49
CA LYS A 81 16.85 32.57 -20.32
C LYS A 81 16.28 32.44 -18.91
N ILE A 82 17.04 32.84 -17.89
CA ILE A 82 16.55 32.91 -16.50
C ILE A 82 15.46 33.98 -16.40
N GLN A 83 15.63 35.16 -16.99
CA GLN A 83 14.58 36.20 -17.02
C GLN A 83 13.31 35.75 -17.76
N GLU A 84 13.45 35.03 -18.87
CA GLU A 84 12.31 34.43 -19.57
C GLU A 84 11.60 33.38 -18.71
N LYS A 85 12.35 32.52 -18.02
CA LYS A 85 11.80 31.52 -17.08
C LYS A 85 11.14 32.17 -15.86
N ASP A 86 11.70 33.24 -15.30
CA ASP A 86 11.09 34.03 -14.23
C ASP A 86 9.79 34.69 -14.68
N THR A 87 9.72 35.15 -15.93
CA THR A 87 8.50 35.72 -16.51
C THR A 87 7.44 34.64 -16.70
N GLN A 88 7.82 33.46 -17.16
CA GLN A 88 6.94 32.30 -17.27
C GLN A 88 6.48 31.79 -15.89
N LEU A 89 7.36 31.79 -14.88
CA LEU A 89 7.02 31.46 -13.50
C LEU A 89 6.01 32.46 -12.94
N LYS A 90 6.22 33.77 -13.13
CA LYS A 90 5.24 34.78 -12.72
C LYS A 90 3.89 34.62 -13.44
N GLU A 91 3.90 34.23 -14.71
CA GLU A 91 2.67 33.95 -15.46
C GLU A 91 1.99 32.67 -14.96
N LYS A 92 2.77 31.65 -14.57
CA LYS A 92 2.29 30.43 -13.92
C LYS A 92 1.76 30.70 -12.52
N ASP A 93 2.40 31.55 -11.74
CA ASP A 93 1.92 32.00 -10.43
C ASP A 93 0.63 32.80 -10.57
N LEU A 94 0.49 33.63 -11.62
CA LEU A 94 -0.76 34.31 -11.94
C LEU A 94 -1.86 33.31 -12.30
N GLN A 95 -1.53 32.26 -13.08
CA GLN A 95 -2.44 31.16 -13.40
C GLN A 95 -2.81 30.32 -12.17
N ILE A 96 -1.85 30.04 -11.29
CA ILE A 96 -2.06 29.32 -10.02
C ILE A 96 -2.92 30.17 -9.09
N SER A 97 -2.70 31.49 -9.01
CA SER A 97 -3.50 32.40 -8.23
C SER A 97 -4.93 32.55 -8.79
N GLU A 98 -5.09 32.54 -10.12
CA GLU A 98 -6.41 32.44 -10.74
C GLU A 98 -7.10 31.11 -10.44
N ILE A 99 -6.37 29.99 -10.54
CA ILE A 99 -6.88 28.65 -10.24
C ILE A 99 -7.20 28.54 -8.76
N GLN A 100 -6.41 29.11 -7.86
CA GLN A 100 -6.69 29.20 -6.43
C GLN A 100 -7.90 30.08 -6.16
N SER A 101 -8.08 31.21 -6.84
CA SER A 101 -9.30 32.00 -6.70
C SER A 101 -10.52 31.22 -7.22
N LYS A 102 -10.38 30.46 -8.33
CA LYS A 102 -11.44 29.60 -8.87
C LYS A 102 -11.69 28.39 -7.97
N LEU A 103 -10.67 27.87 -7.31
CA LEU A 103 -10.73 26.78 -6.34
C LEU A 103 -11.34 27.27 -5.04
N ASP A 104 -11.04 28.47 -4.56
CA ASP A 104 -11.68 29.09 -3.39
C ASP A 104 -13.13 29.45 -3.68
N THR A 105 -13.43 29.86 -4.92
CA THR A 105 -14.81 30.05 -5.41
C THR A 105 -15.55 28.71 -5.56
N SER A 106 -14.83 27.63 -5.89
CA SER A 106 -15.39 26.27 -6.00
C SER A 106 -15.48 25.54 -4.66
N ILE A 107 -14.59 25.84 -3.71
CA ILE A 107 -14.62 25.35 -2.33
C ILE A 107 -15.73 26.08 -1.57
N SER A 108 -15.98 27.36 -1.86
CA SER A 108 -17.16 28.07 -1.36
C SER A 108 -18.48 27.58 -1.99
N SER A 109 -18.46 27.02 -3.21
CA SER A 109 -19.63 26.32 -3.78
C SER A 109 -19.75 24.84 -3.40
N LEU A 110 -18.67 24.18 -2.98
CA LEU A 110 -18.68 22.83 -2.40
C LEU A 110 -18.95 22.81 -0.89
N ASN A 111 -18.80 23.96 -0.22
CA ASN A 111 -19.18 24.18 1.18
C ASN A 111 -20.62 24.72 1.34
N SER A 112 -21.42 24.79 0.27
CA SER A 112 -22.88 24.83 0.36
C SER A 112 -23.43 23.42 0.56
N THR A 113 -23.17 22.89 1.75
CA THR A 113 -24.15 22.34 2.69
C THR A 113 -25.64 22.49 2.31
N GLU A 114 -26.12 21.77 1.29
CA GLU A 114 -27.56 21.46 1.17
C GLU A 114 -27.82 19.98 1.50
N ASP A 115 -27.08 19.03 0.93
CA ASP A 115 -27.32 17.60 1.22
C ASP A 115 -26.78 17.16 2.59
N VAL A 116 -25.64 17.70 3.03
CA VAL A 116 -25.04 17.38 4.35
C VAL A 116 -25.79 18.03 5.50
N ASP A 117 -26.40 19.21 5.27
CA ASP A 117 -27.22 19.89 6.26
C ASP A 117 -28.63 19.30 6.35
N GLU A 118 -29.18 18.72 5.29
CA GLU A 118 -30.39 17.92 5.37
C GLU A 118 -30.17 16.62 6.17
N TYR A 119 -29.05 15.91 5.95
CA TYR A 119 -28.70 14.75 6.76
C TYR A 119 -28.34 15.11 8.21
N LYS A 120 -27.64 16.22 8.45
CA LYS A 120 -27.41 16.72 9.82
C LYS A 120 -28.70 17.15 10.50
N LYS A 121 -29.64 17.76 9.77
CA LYS A 121 -30.94 18.13 10.32
C LYS A 121 -31.78 16.90 10.62
N GLN A 122 -31.76 15.87 9.77
CA GLN A 122 -32.39 14.57 10.06
C GLN A 122 -31.73 13.86 11.25
N ILE A 123 -30.41 13.91 11.37
CA ILE A 123 -29.67 13.33 12.51
C ILE A 123 -29.97 14.11 13.79
N ASN A 124 -30.03 15.43 13.74
CA ASN A 124 -30.39 16.28 14.87
C ASN A 124 -31.86 16.11 15.26
N ASP A 125 -32.79 16.00 14.31
CA ASP A 125 -34.21 15.72 14.58
C ASP A 125 -34.40 14.33 15.19
N LEU A 126 -33.59 13.34 14.78
CA LEU A 126 -33.56 12.01 15.39
C LEU A 126 -32.90 12.03 16.78
N GLN A 127 -31.84 12.81 16.97
CA GLN A 127 -31.20 13.00 18.28
C GLN A 127 -32.09 13.78 19.24
N ASP A 128 -32.87 14.74 18.76
CA ASP A 128 -33.84 15.50 19.55
C ASP A 128 -35.08 14.65 19.84
N LYS A 129 -35.53 13.77 18.93
CA LYS A 129 -36.52 12.73 19.26
C LYS A 129 -36.01 11.74 20.29
N ILE A 130 -34.76 11.29 20.19
CA ILE A 130 -34.13 10.40 21.18
C ILE A 130 -33.96 11.13 22.52
N LYS A 131 -33.60 12.42 22.51
CA LYS A 131 -33.56 13.25 23.73
C LYS A 131 -34.95 13.44 24.32
N THR A 132 -35.97 13.70 23.51
CA THR A 132 -37.35 13.89 23.99
C THR A 132 -37.92 12.59 24.56
N GLN A 133 -37.62 11.44 23.93
CA GLN A 133 -37.98 10.12 24.45
C GLN A 133 -37.17 9.74 25.69
N ASN A 134 -35.89 10.13 25.78
CA ASN A 134 -35.08 9.94 26.99
C ASN A 134 -35.52 10.89 28.11
N VAL A 135 -36.00 12.08 27.80
CA VAL A 135 -36.60 13.01 28.76
C VAL A 135 -37.95 12.46 29.25
N GLU A 136 -38.80 11.90 28.40
CA GLU A 136 -40.02 11.18 28.84
C GLU A 136 -39.70 9.92 29.68
N ILE A 137 -38.62 9.19 29.37
CA ILE A 137 -38.14 8.03 30.15
C ILE A 137 -37.51 8.47 31.49
N SER A 138 -36.89 9.65 31.54
CA SER A 138 -36.34 10.26 32.76
C SER A 138 -37.41 10.89 33.63
N GLU A 139 -38.43 11.54 33.05
CA GLU A 139 -39.59 12.10 33.75
C GLU A 139 -40.49 11.00 34.36
N LEU A 140 -40.45 9.76 33.83
CA LEU A 140 -41.07 8.58 34.44
C LEU A 140 -40.20 7.90 35.52
N LYS A 141 -38.91 8.24 35.63
CA LYS A 141 -37.97 7.69 36.61
C LYS A 141 -37.69 8.61 37.79
N GLU A 142 -38.14 9.86 37.74
CA GLU A 142 -37.78 10.89 38.71
C GLU A 142 -39.01 11.58 39.34
N SER A 143 -40.04 10.78 39.65
CA SER A 143 -41.06 11.15 40.64
C SER A 143 -40.70 10.62 42.04
N GLU A 144 -39.44 10.69 42.47
CA GLU A 144 -39.07 10.58 43.90
C GLU A 144 -37.64 11.09 44.17
N LYS A 145 -37.54 12.40 44.39
CA LYS A 145 -36.50 13.15 45.16
C LYS A 145 -35.03 12.98 44.74
N ILE A 146 -34.47 13.92 43.97
CA ILE A 146 -33.97 15.26 44.36
C ILE A 146 -32.65 15.24 45.16
N SER A 147 -31.64 15.79 44.48
CA SER A 147 -30.55 16.67 44.93
C SER A 147 -29.28 16.03 45.49
N ASP A 148 -28.26 15.97 44.63
CA ASP A 148 -26.86 16.25 45.00
C ASP A 148 -26.11 16.88 43.80
N ASP A 149 -26.74 17.90 43.19
CA ASP A 149 -26.20 18.71 42.09
C ASP A 149 -25.58 20.04 42.59
N ASP A 150 -25.35 20.17 43.90
CA ASP A 150 -24.78 21.37 44.52
C ASP A 150 -23.24 21.37 44.53
N ALA A 151 -22.58 20.22 44.35
CA ALA A 151 -21.10 20.15 44.33
C ALA A 151 -20.48 20.54 42.97
N GLU A 152 -21.20 20.36 41.86
CA GLU A 152 -20.69 20.71 40.52
C GLU A 152 -21.00 22.17 40.16
N LYS A 153 -22.05 22.74 40.74
CA LYS A 153 -22.40 24.15 40.58
C LYS A 153 -21.43 25.08 41.33
N ASP A 154 -21.01 24.72 42.54
CA ASP A 154 -20.02 25.51 43.30
C ASP A 154 -18.64 25.53 42.63
N LEU A 155 -18.23 24.42 42.00
CA LEU A 155 -16.99 24.38 41.20
C LEU A 155 -17.11 25.19 39.90
N LYS A 156 -18.29 25.24 39.28
CA LYS A 156 -18.52 25.98 38.04
C LYS A 156 -18.66 27.49 38.28
N ASP A 157 -19.25 27.89 39.40
CA ASP A 157 -19.33 29.28 39.84
C ASP A 157 -17.95 29.79 40.31
N GLU A 158 -17.12 28.96 40.95
CA GLU A 158 -15.73 29.29 41.28
C GLU A 158 -14.83 29.39 40.04
N ILE A 159 -15.00 28.48 39.06
CA ILE A 159 -14.29 28.54 37.77
C ILE A 159 -14.72 29.78 36.95
N SER A 160 -15.98 30.21 37.07
CA SER A 160 -16.50 31.39 36.36
C SER A 160 -16.06 32.70 37.02
N ARG A 161 -15.93 32.71 38.35
CA ARG A 161 -15.31 33.79 39.12
C ARG A 161 -13.81 33.94 38.81
N LEU A 162 -13.06 32.83 38.77
CA LEU A 162 -11.63 32.81 38.40
C LEU A 162 -11.39 33.18 36.91
N LYS A 163 -12.35 32.92 36.02
CA LYS A 163 -12.29 33.38 34.61
C LYS A 163 -12.55 34.87 34.46
N SER A 164 -13.50 35.43 35.22
CA SER A 164 -13.75 36.88 35.22
C SER A 164 -12.60 37.68 35.87
N GLU A 165 -11.93 37.10 36.86
CA GLU A 165 -10.72 37.65 37.49
C GLU A 165 -9.51 37.60 36.54
N ASN A 166 -9.37 36.52 35.76
CA ASN A 166 -8.34 36.41 34.71
C ASN A 166 -8.55 37.36 33.52
N GLU A 167 -9.79 37.67 33.13
CA GLU A 167 -10.04 38.68 32.09
C GLU A 167 -9.82 40.11 32.59
N GLN A 168 -10.08 40.41 33.87
CA GLN A 168 -9.71 41.70 34.47
C GLN A 168 -8.20 41.87 34.66
N LEU A 169 -7.43 40.78 34.87
CA LEU A 169 -5.96 40.81 34.93
C LEU A 169 -5.27 40.82 33.55
N LYS A 170 -5.95 40.43 32.47
CA LYS A 170 -5.42 40.53 31.08
C LYS A 170 -5.64 41.89 30.40
N GLY A 171 -6.46 42.78 30.98
CA GLY A 171 -6.73 44.12 30.45
C GLY A 171 -5.91 45.27 31.05
N ALA A 172 -5.18 45.05 32.16
CA ALA A 172 -4.44 46.11 32.86
C ALA A 172 -2.93 45.83 32.92
N SER A 173 -2.19 46.67 32.18
CA SER A 173 -0.75 47.02 32.32
C SER A 173 0.32 45.94 32.07
N SER A 174 0.53 45.54 30.82
CA SER A 174 1.85 45.02 30.41
C SER A 174 2.39 45.62 29.11
N GLN A 175 1.57 46.20 28.22
CA GLN A 175 2.09 46.84 26.99
C GLN A 175 2.49 48.32 27.14
N THR A 176 1.97 49.06 28.14
CA THR A 176 2.39 50.46 28.38
C THR A 176 3.65 50.53 29.23
N GLU A 177 3.81 49.63 30.20
CA GLU A 177 5.05 49.50 30.98
C GLU A 177 6.22 48.96 30.16
N ILE A 178 6.00 48.04 29.21
CA ILE A 178 7.06 47.58 28.30
C ILE A 178 7.53 48.72 27.36
N HIS A 179 6.64 49.62 26.93
CA HIS A 179 7.04 50.78 26.11
C HIS A 179 7.76 51.86 26.94
N GLN A 180 7.35 52.07 28.20
CA GLN A 180 8.03 52.96 29.13
C GLN A 180 9.39 52.43 29.58
N LEU A 181 9.51 51.13 29.86
CA LEU A 181 10.78 50.46 30.18
C LEU A 181 11.74 50.48 28.99
N LYS A 182 11.25 50.31 27.76
CA LYS A 182 12.09 50.41 26.55
C LYS A 182 12.62 51.84 26.33
N THR A 183 11.81 52.86 26.60
CA THR A 183 12.22 54.27 26.54
C THR A 183 13.19 54.64 27.67
N VAL A 184 13.03 54.03 28.86
CA VAL A 184 13.96 54.18 29.99
C VAL A 184 15.29 53.47 29.70
N ILE A 185 15.28 52.29 29.08
CA ILE A 185 16.47 51.56 28.66
C ILE A 185 17.25 52.35 27.59
N ASP A 186 16.57 52.94 26.60
CA ASP A 186 17.23 53.76 25.57
C ASP A 186 17.85 55.05 26.15
N ARG A 187 17.20 55.65 27.16
CA ARG A 187 17.74 56.81 27.90
C ARG A 187 18.90 56.42 28.82
N GLN A 188 18.81 55.30 29.53
CA GLN A 188 19.88 54.77 30.38
C GLN A 188 21.10 54.34 29.56
N ASN A 189 20.91 53.86 28.33
CA ASN A 189 22.01 53.56 27.41
C ASN A 189 22.75 54.82 26.93
N GLU A 190 22.08 55.97 26.81
CA GLU A 190 22.77 57.24 26.57
C GLU A 190 23.41 57.84 27.83
N GLU A 191 22.79 57.72 29.00
CA GLU A 191 23.41 58.07 30.29
C GLU A 191 24.64 57.18 30.59
N LEU A 192 24.64 55.92 30.13
CA LEU A 192 25.79 55.00 30.19
C LEU A 192 26.96 55.44 29.29
N LYS A 193 26.72 56.14 28.17
CA LYS A 193 27.78 56.73 27.33
C LYS A 193 28.47 57.94 27.99
N GLU A 194 27.82 58.60 28.96
CA GLU A 194 28.42 59.68 29.75
C GLU A 194 29.25 59.17 30.95
N ILE A 195 29.09 57.91 31.36
CA ILE A 195 29.84 57.30 32.48
C ILE A 195 31.37 57.31 32.28
N PRO A 196 31.95 57.06 31.10
CA PRO A 196 33.39 57.21 30.89
C PRO A 196 33.89 58.64 31.14
N GLU A 197 33.11 59.66 30.78
CA GLU A 197 33.45 61.07 31.01
C GLU A 197 33.35 61.45 32.50
N LEU A 198 32.27 61.02 33.17
CA LEU A 198 32.07 61.21 34.61
C LEU A 198 33.07 60.41 35.46
N LYS A 199 33.45 59.20 35.04
CA LYS A 199 34.49 58.37 35.67
C LYS A 199 35.86 59.04 35.58
N ASN A 200 36.18 59.66 34.45
CA ASN A 200 37.41 60.45 34.30
C ASN A 200 37.40 61.72 35.18
N GLN A 201 36.24 62.36 35.35
CA GLN A 201 36.07 63.48 36.30
C GLN A 201 36.22 63.04 37.76
N LEU A 202 35.60 61.92 38.16
CA LEU A 202 35.66 61.40 39.52
C LEU A 202 37.06 60.88 39.88
N THR A 203 37.76 60.25 38.93
CA THR A 203 39.16 59.81 39.12
C THR A 203 40.08 61.00 39.38
N ARG A 204 39.79 62.16 38.75
CA ARG A 204 40.52 63.41 38.99
C ARG A 204 40.21 64.04 40.35
N GLU A 205 38.97 63.95 40.84
CA GLU A 205 38.60 64.39 42.19
C GLU A 205 39.12 63.48 43.31
N ILE A 206 39.13 62.15 43.11
CA ILE A 206 39.68 61.19 44.07
C ILE A 206 41.19 61.46 44.27
N GLY A 207 41.95 61.68 43.20
CA GLY A 207 43.37 62.05 43.31
C GLY A 207 43.62 63.35 44.08
N LEU A 208 42.68 64.31 44.06
CA LEU A 208 42.77 65.54 44.86
C LEU A 208 42.38 65.34 46.32
N ARG A 209 41.49 64.38 46.62
CA ARG A 209 41.08 64.03 48.00
C ARG A 209 42.12 63.18 48.71
N ASP A 210 42.79 62.25 48.02
CA ASP A 210 43.88 61.44 48.58
C ASP A 210 45.07 62.30 49.04
N GLN A 211 45.37 63.39 48.32
CA GLN A 211 46.36 64.38 48.75
C GLN A 211 45.96 65.11 50.04
N LYS A 212 44.66 65.15 50.37
CA LYS A 212 44.12 65.81 51.57
C LYS A 212 44.10 64.85 52.77
N ILE A 213 43.81 63.57 52.53
CA ILE A 213 43.88 62.50 53.55
C ILE A 213 45.32 62.33 54.04
N LYS A 214 46.29 62.35 53.13
CA LYS A 214 47.72 62.25 53.45
C LYS A 214 48.22 63.35 54.40
N LYS A 215 47.61 64.54 54.38
CA LYS A 215 47.93 65.65 55.31
C LYS A 215 47.35 65.45 56.72
N TYR A 216 46.25 64.73 56.85
CA TYR A 216 45.64 64.42 58.15
C TYR A 216 46.28 63.20 58.81
N GLU A 217 46.77 62.23 58.01
CA GLU A 217 47.61 61.12 58.49
C GLU A 217 48.89 61.64 59.16
N GLU A 218 49.53 62.68 58.59
CA GLU A 218 50.71 63.35 59.18
C GLU A 218 50.43 64.01 60.55
N GLU A 219 49.19 64.41 60.83
CA GLU A 219 48.80 65.12 62.07
C GLU A 219 48.40 64.14 63.20
N ILE A 220 47.76 63.02 62.85
CA ILE A 220 47.34 61.97 63.80
C ILE A 220 48.53 61.17 64.33
N GLU A 221 49.57 60.99 63.51
CA GLU A 221 50.81 60.31 63.90
C GLU A 221 51.64 61.11 64.93
N SER A 222 51.39 62.43 65.03
CA SER A 222 52.04 63.31 66.02
C SER A 222 51.51 63.14 67.45
N LEU A 223 50.26 62.69 67.64
CA LEU A 223 49.58 62.61 68.95
C LEU A 223 49.55 61.19 69.54
N LYS A 224 49.88 60.16 68.75
CA LYS A 224 49.91 58.76 69.21
C LYS A 224 51.17 58.40 70.04
N ASN A 225 52.22 59.22 70.01
CA ASN A 225 53.53 58.92 70.61
C ASN A 225 53.68 59.14 72.15
N ASN A 226 52.63 59.46 72.92
CA ASN A 226 52.76 59.84 74.35
C ASN A 226 51.85 59.10 75.39
N LYS A 227 51.71 57.77 75.29
CA LYS A 227 51.94 56.85 76.45
C LYS A 227 50.82 56.57 77.50
N THR A 228 50.33 55.34 77.46
CA THR A 228 50.03 54.38 78.57
C THR A 228 50.98 54.46 79.80
N ASN A 229 50.55 54.63 81.07
CA ASN A 229 50.10 53.57 82.01
C ASN A 229 49.58 54.08 83.38
N VAL A 230 48.47 53.49 83.87
CA VAL A 230 48.10 53.06 85.25
C VAL A 230 47.84 54.06 86.43
N ASP A 231 46.79 53.73 87.22
CA ASP A 231 46.47 53.94 88.66
C ASP A 231 45.25 54.77 89.14
N ASN A 232 44.32 53.98 89.69
CA ASN A 232 43.05 54.23 90.36
C ASN A 232 43.31 54.54 91.85
N ALA A 233 42.65 55.56 92.41
CA ALA A 233 42.71 55.88 93.83
C ALA A 233 41.77 54.96 94.63
N GLU A 234 42.15 53.68 94.70
CA GLU A 234 41.72 52.65 95.65
C GLU A 234 42.14 53.01 97.11
N SER A 235 41.72 54.19 97.58
CA SER A 235 41.91 54.62 98.98
C SER A 235 40.73 55.46 99.54
N GLU A 236 39.65 55.67 98.78
CA GLU A 236 38.29 55.73 99.38
C GLU A 236 37.75 54.32 99.72
N GLN A 237 38.39 53.28 99.16
CA GLN A 237 38.50 51.89 99.66
C GLN A 237 39.16 51.82 101.06
N ARG A 238 38.80 52.74 101.96
CA ARG A 238 39.38 52.83 103.29
C ARG A 238 38.34 52.90 104.38
N ILE A 239 37.24 53.58 104.12
CA ILE A 239 36.58 54.28 105.22
C ILE A 239 35.06 54.38 105.02
N ALA A 240 34.42 53.73 104.03
CA ALA A 240 33.00 53.31 104.15
C ALA A 240 32.84 51.81 104.42
N GLU A 241 33.97 51.11 104.54
CA GLU A 241 34.26 50.20 105.67
C GLU A 241 33.94 50.84 107.05
N LEU A 242 33.66 52.17 107.12
CA LEU A 242 32.92 52.74 108.24
C LEU A 242 31.52 52.19 108.32
N GLU A 243 30.57 52.29 107.40
CA GLU A 243 29.16 52.16 107.84
C GLU A 243 28.41 50.95 107.28
N GLN A 244 29.20 49.98 106.81
CA GLN A 244 29.00 48.61 107.25
C GLN A 244 29.16 48.44 108.80
N GLN A 245 29.79 49.37 109.54
CA GLN A 245 29.57 49.54 111.01
C GLN A 245 28.09 49.67 111.30
N LEU A 246 27.23 50.05 110.39
CA LEU A 246 25.89 50.44 110.78
C LEU A 246 24.82 49.65 110.00
N ALA A 247 25.21 48.49 109.49
CA ALA A 247 24.44 47.27 109.73
C ALA A 247 24.37 46.93 111.22
N GLU A 248 25.35 47.35 112.02
CA GLU A 248 25.25 47.30 113.48
C GLU A 248 24.16 48.26 113.98
N ILE A 249 23.91 49.45 113.40
CA ILE A 249 22.83 50.39 113.81
C ILE A 249 21.42 49.84 113.73
N GLN A 250 21.14 48.81 112.92
CA GLN A 250 19.82 48.20 112.98
C GLN A 250 19.65 47.36 114.27
N ASP A 251 20.75 46.89 114.88
CA ASP A 251 20.78 46.07 116.11
C ASP A 251 21.42 46.75 117.36
N THR A 252 22.26 47.78 117.23
CA THR A 252 22.99 48.45 118.34
C THR A 252 22.56 49.88 118.61
N THR A 253 21.87 50.59 117.69
CA THR A 253 21.29 51.93 118.00
C THR A 253 19.79 51.96 118.31
N THR A 254 19.18 50.82 118.57
CA THR A 254 17.98 50.80 119.43
C THR A 254 18.31 50.40 120.87
N THR A 255 19.39 49.65 121.12
CA THR A 255 19.70 49.11 122.45
C THR A 255 20.81 49.89 123.19
N GLU A 256 21.97 50.17 122.57
CA GLU A 256 23.10 50.84 123.25
C GLU A 256 22.90 52.36 123.36
N ASN A 257 22.26 53.00 122.37
CA ASN A 257 21.89 54.42 122.44
C ASN A 257 20.80 54.68 123.51
N GLN A 258 19.98 53.69 123.87
CA GLN A 258 19.07 53.83 125.02
C GLN A 258 19.82 53.68 126.35
N GLU A 259 20.74 52.71 126.46
CA GLU A 259 21.52 52.47 127.68
C GLU A 259 22.45 53.65 128.03
N THR A 260 23.16 54.21 127.04
CA THR A 260 24.04 55.38 127.21
C THR A 260 23.28 56.66 127.55
N ILE A 261 22.07 56.85 126.99
CA ILE A 261 21.16 57.94 127.38
C ILE A 261 20.72 57.80 128.84
N THR A 262 20.45 56.59 129.34
CA THR A 262 20.15 56.37 130.78
C THR A 262 21.35 56.63 131.69
N GLU A 263 22.55 56.20 131.33
CA GLU A 263 23.76 56.43 132.14
C GLU A 263 24.15 57.91 132.23
N LEU A 264 24.09 58.63 131.10
CA LEU A 264 24.37 60.07 131.06
C LEU A 264 23.35 60.85 131.90
N ASN A 265 22.06 60.49 131.83
CA ASN A 265 21.02 61.11 132.66
C ASN A 265 21.28 60.91 134.17
N ASN A 266 21.63 59.70 134.60
CA ASN A 266 21.96 59.42 136.01
C ASN A 266 23.16 60.25 136.50
N LYS A 267 24.15 60.49 135.62
CA LYS A 267 25.36 61.23 135.95
C LYS A 267 25.14 62.75 136.00
N ILE A 268 24.28 63.28 135.12
CA ILE A 268 23.83 64.67 135.16
C ILE A 268 23.08 64.94 136.48
N GLU A 269 22.19 64.03 136.89
CA GLU A 269 21.42 64.17 138.14
C GLU A 269 22.33 64.19 139.39
N GLN A 270 23.41 63.39 139.41
CA GLN A 270 24.42 63.41 140.49
C GLN A 270 25.20 64.73 140.55
N LEU A 271 25.67 65.24 139.41
CA LEU A 271 26.45 66.47 139.34
C LEU A 271 25.59 67.72 139.66
N GLU A 272 24.30 67.70 139.34
CA GLU A 272 23.36 68.78 139.69
C GLU A 272 23.12 68.87 141.21
N GLN A 273 23.01 67.72 141.88
CA GLN A 273 22.90 67.67 143.35
C GLN A 273 24.17 68.18 144.04
N GLU A 274 25.35 67.78 143.56
CA GLU A 274 26.63 68.25 144.10
C GLU A 274 26.86 69.76 143.86
N ASN A 275 26.51 70.29 142.68
CA ASN A 275 26.64 71.72 142.40
C ASN A 275 25.69 72.57 143.25
N ASN A 276 24.45 72.10 143.50
CA ASN A 276 23.54 72.81 144.39
C ASN A 276 24.06 72.83 145.84
N LEU A 277 24.65 71.73 146.33
CA LEU A 277 25.30 71.68 147.65
C LEU A 277 26.49 72.65 147.75
N LEU A 278 27.30 72.77 146.71
CA LEU A 278 28.44 73.70 146.66
C LEU A 278 28.00 75.18 146.57
N LYS A 279 26.85 75.46 145.95
CA LYS A 279 26.30 76.81 145.76
C LYS A 279 25.70 77.39 147.05
N GLU A 280 25.13 76.55 147.91
CA GLU A 280 24.55 76.99 149.19
C GLU A 280 25.60 77.23 150.29
N GLN A 281 26.83 76.73 150.14
CA GLN A 281 27.80 76.63 151.25
C GLN A 281 28.86 77.74 151.38
N SER A 282 28.90 78.80 150.55
CA SER A 282 29.94 79.84 150.72
C SER A 282 29.55 81.28 150.38
N ILE A 283 28.25 81.59 150.42
CA ILE A 283 27.72 82.97 150.49
C ILE A 283 28.00 83.63 151.88
N SER A 284 28.95 83.11 152.68
CA SER A 284 29.25 83.64 154.02
C SER A 284 30.75 83.64 154.33
N ASP A 285 31.21 84.78 154.83
CA ASP A 285 32.52 85.07 155.44
C ASP A 285 33.64 85.62 154.55
N GLU A 286 33.71 86.96 154.61
CA GLU A 286 34.90 87.80 154.55
C GLU A 286 36.08 87.20 155.33
N SER A 287 37.11 86.68 154.63
CA SER A 287 38.52 86.67 155.08
C SER A 287 39.35 85.75 154.18
N LEU A 288 39.86 86.25 153.04
CA LEU A 288 40.85 85.56 152.17
C LEU A 288 40.43 84.14 151.69
N THR A 289 39.17 83.84 151.94
CA THR A 289 38.22 82.80 151.52
C THR A 289 37.76 83.05 150.07
N SER A 290 37.25 82.00 149.42
CA SER A 290 36.63 81.92 148.06
C SER A 290 37.46 81.19 147.00
N SER A 291 38.80 81.26 146.99
CA SER A 291 39.58 80.67 145.88
C SER A 291 39.46 79.15 145.73
N SER A 292 39.35 78.38 146.81
CA SER A 292 39.31 76.91 146.72
C SER A 292 37.91 76.35 146.46
N ILE A 293 36.85 77.06 146.85
CA ILE A 293 35.46 76.60 146.69
C ILE A 293 34.92 77.05 145.33
N LEU A 294 35.33 78.22 144.85
CA LEU A 294 35.03 78.69 143.50
C LEU A 294 35.69 77.77 142.46
N ASP A 295 36.90 77.27 142.68
CA ASP A 295 37.59 76.40 141.72
C ASP A 295 36.91 75.02 141.59
N ASP A 296 36.43 74.45 142.70
CA ASP A 296 35.69 73.18 142.69
C ASP A 296 34.28 73.32 142.11
N TYR A 297 33.57 74.42 142.40
CA TYR A 297 32.28 74.73 141.76
C TYR A 297 32.45 75.02 140.26
N THR A 298 33.52 75.71 139.86
CA THR A 298 33.78 76.02 138.45
C THR A 298 34.11 74.74 137.69
N LYS A 299 34.95 73.85 138.23
CA LYS A 299 35.27 72.55 137.60
C LYS A 299 34.05 71.66 137.45
N LYS A 300 33.22 71.54 138.50
CA LYS A 300 31.99 70.72 138.43
C LYS A 300 30.93 71.35 137.55
N SER A 301 30.84 72.68 137.47
CA SER A 301 29.95 73.37 136.54
C SER A 301 30.41 73.22 135.09
N GLU A 302 31.72 73.25 134.82
CA GLU A 302 32.29 72.99 133.49
C GLU A 302 32.07 71.54 133.05
N GLU A 303 32.24 70.56 133.96
CA GLU A 303 31.88 69.15 133.68
C GLU A 303 30.40 68.98 133.36
N LEU A 304 29.50 69.65 134.08
CA LEU A 304 28.06 69.55 133.87
C LEU A 304 27.61 70.18 132.54
N ILE A 305 28.21 71.31 132.16
CA ILE A 305 27.99 71.96 130.85
C ILE A 305 28.47 71.06 129.71
N SER A 306 29.62 70.41 129.86
CA SER A 306 30.13 69.43 128.90
C SER A 306 29.16 68.26 128.75
N LEU A 307 28.73 67.66 129.86
CA LEU A 307 27.92 66.45 129.85
C LEU A 307 26.51 66.68 129.26
N ARG A 308 25.90 67.85 129.51
CA ARG A 308 24.64 68.26 128.87
C ARG A 308 24.78 68.52 127.37
N ALA A 309 25.89 69.10 126.95
CA ALA A 309 26.15 69.35 125.52
C ALA A 309 26.29 68.02 124.76
N ASP A 310 26.89 67.00 125.36
CA ASP A 310 27.07 65.69 124.75
C ASP A 310 25.74 64.90 124.68
N TYR A 311 24.90 64.98 125.72
CA TYR A 311 23.57 64.37 125.73
C TYR A 311 22.66 64.89 124.60
N GLN A 312 22.62 66.23 124.42
CA GLN A 312 21.76 66.86 123.42
C GLN A 312 22.17 66.50 121.98
N ARG A 313 23.48 66.41 121.71
CA ARG A 313 23.99 66.02 120.39
C ARG A 313 23.60 64.60 119.99
N LEU A 314 23.51 63.70 120.96
CA LEU A 314 23.18 62.30 120.70
C LEU A 314 21.68 62.12 120.38
N GLU A 315 20.79 62.89 121.03
CA GLU A 315 19.35 62.85 120.78
C GLU A 315 18.96 63.39 119.39
N ASP A 316 19.58 64.47 118.95
CA ASP A 316 19.29 65.09 117.65
C ASP A 316 19.76 64.22 116.46
N SER A 317 20.85 63.48 116.64
CA SER A 317 21.38 62.54 115.65
C SER A 317 20.40 61.39 115.35
N SER A 318 19.76 60.83 116.37
CA SER A 318 18.84 59.69 116.24
C SER A 318 17.54 60.03 115.47
N LYS A 319 17.06 61.28 115.53
CA LYS A 319 15.83 61.70 114.84
C LYS A 319 16.02 61.91 113.34
N ILE A 320 17.20 62.36 112.91
CA ILE A 320 17.48 62.71 111.51
C ILE A 320 17.62 61.45 110.64
N THR A 321 18.21 60.38 111.18
CA THR A 321 18.39 59.10 110.47
C THR A 321 17.06 58.40 110.17
N GLY A 322 16.05 58.50 111.05
CA GLY A 322 14.71 57.94 110.82
C GLY A 322 13.95 58.56 109.64
N PHE A 323 14.03 59.89 109.46
CA PHE A 323 13.31 60.57 108.38
C PHE A 323 13.86 60.24 106.98
N LYS A 324 15.17 59.95 106.87
CA LYS A 324 15.83 59.67 105.58
C LYS A 324 15.42 58.32 104.97
N MET A 325 15.01 57.36 105.80
CA MET A 325 14.68 55.99 105.37
C MET A 325 13.27 55.86 104.77
N GLU A 326 12.32 56.69 105.21
CA GLU A 326 10.91 56.64 104.80
C GLU A 326 10.63 57.30 103.43
N GLU A 327 11.48 58.25 103.02
CA GLU A 327 11.34 58.97 101.75
C GLU A 327 11.75 58.10 100.55
N LEU A 328 12.83 57.33 100.67
CA LEU A 328 13.39 56.48 99.62
C LEU A 328 12.47 55.30 99.22
N GLN A 329 11.55 54.86 100.08
CA GLN A 329 10.59 53.78 99.76
C GLN A 329 9.37 54.27 98.95
N LYS A 330 9.00 55.55 99.02
CA LYS A 330 7.81 56.10 98.32
C LYS A 330 8.06 56.37 96.83
N GLU A 331 9.31 56.59 96.42
CA GLU A 331 9.65 56.97 95.04
C GLU A 331 9.69 55.75 94.08
N ASN A 332 10.15 54.60 94.55
CA ASN A 332 10.20 53.34 93.77
C ASN A 332 8.82 52.77 93.38
N ALA A 333 7.74 53.15 94.09
CA ALA A 333 6.40 52.63 93.85
C ALA A 333 5.62 53.35 92.72
N LYS A 334 6.06 54.54 92.26
CA LYS A 334 5.34 55.33 91.24
C LYS A 334 5.67 54.95 89.80
N LEU A 335 6.86 54.39 89.53
CA LEU A 335 7.30 54.01 88.17
C LEU A 335 6.65 52.71 87.64
N LYS A 336 5.86 52.00 88.45
CA LYS A 336 5.34 50.65 88.16
C LYS A 336 3.90 50.60 87.61
N ASN A 337 3.22 51.72 87.32
CA ASN A 337 1.74 51.74 87.17
C ASN A 337 1.11 52.47 85.95
N SER A 338 1.84 52.76 84.87
CA SER A 338 1.23 53.27 83.62
C SER A 338 2.18 53.01 82.45
N VAL A 339 1.94 52.17 81.45
CA VAL A 339 0.72 51.80 80.73
C VAL A 339 0.96 50.42 80.10
N ASN A 340 -0.01 49.52 80.21
CA ASN A 340 0.05 48.08 79.93
C ASN A 340 -0.85 47.73 78.73
N LEU A 341 -0.62 46.54 78.15
CA LEU A 341 -1.47 45.73 77.24
C LEU A 341 -1.48 46.12 75.75
N ASN A 342 -1.73 45.27 74.74
CA ASN A 342 -1.69 43.84 74.42
C ASN A 342 -2.51 43.73 73.10
N ASP A 343 -2.21 42.75 72.24
CA ASP A 343 -3.11 42.16 71.23
C ASP A 343 -3.28 42.79 69.81
N SER A 344 -3.19 41.87 68.85
CA SER A 344 -3.37 42.03 67.41
C SER A 344 -4.85 42.18 67.02
N SER A 345 -5.24 43.33 66.46
CA SER A 345 -6.37 43.49 65.53
C SER A 345 -6.57 44.93 65.02
N GLU A 346 -5.79 45.91 65.48
CA GLU A 346 -5.93 47.33 65.06
C GLU A 346 -5.01 47.77 63.91
N ILE A 347 -3.97 47.00 63.54
CA ILE A 347 -3.09 47.40 62.42
C ILE A 347 -3.76 47.24 61.05
N ASP A 348 -4.71 46.31 60.91
CA ASP A 348 -5.51 46.22 59.69
C ASP A 348 -6.54 47.37 59.57
N ALA A 349 -6.99 47.94 60.70
CA ALA A 349 -7.72 49.21 60.72
C ALA A 349 -6.79 50.43 60.53
N LEU A 350 -5.50 50.33 60.87
CA LEU A 350 -4.53 51.39 60.59
C LEU A 350 -4.11 51.45 59.13
N LYS A 351 -4.16 50.36 58.36
CA LYS A 351 -4.04 50.44 56.89
C LYS A 351 -5.22 51.21 56.27
N GLU A 352 -6.41 51.11 56.86
CA GLU A 352 -7.58 51.92 56.49
C GLU A 352 -7.44 53.37 57.01
N SER A 353 -6.83 53.57 58.19
CA SER A 353 -6.47 54.89 58.71
C SER A 353 -5.32 55.54 57.94
N VAL A 354 -4.45 54.80 57.25
CA VAL A 354 -3.38 55.37 56.42
C VAL A 354 -3.96 56.07 55.19
N ILE A 355 -5.07 55.58 54.65
CA ILE A 355 -5.87 56.30 53.64
C ILE A 355 -6.42 57.62 54.25
N ASP A 356 -6.85 57.60 55.51
CA ASP A 356 -7.23 58.81 56.27
C ASP A 356 -6.03 59.72 56.61
N LYS A 357 -4.83 59.15 56.81
CA LYS A 357 -3.60 59.91 57.05
C LYS A 357 -3.02 60.51 55.78
N GLU A 358 -3.31 59.98 54.60
CA GLU A 358 -3.06 60.70 53.34
C GLU A 358 -3.99 61.92 53.18
N GLN A 359 -5.20 61.92 53.74
CA GLN A 359 -5.94 63.17 53.97
C GLN A 359 -5.29 64.06 55.04
N GLN A 360 -4.71 63.49 56.11
CA GLN A 360 -3.87 64.24 57.05
C GLN A 360 -2.58 64.77 56.40
N LEU A 361 -2.08 64.17 55.32
CA LEU A 361 -0.91 64.62 54.56
C LEU A 361 -1.23 65.88 53.76
N LYS A 362 -2.50 66.06 53.37
CA LYS A 362 -3.03 67.34 52.86
C LYS A 362 -3.10 68.41 53.95
N ILE A 363 -3.57 68.06 55.16
CA ILE A 363 -3.55 68.96 56.33
C ILE A 363 -2.12 69.30 56.79
N ALA A 364 -1.19 68.35 56.66
CA ALA A 364 0.22 68.54 56.96
C ALA A 364 0.89 69.50 55.97
N ASN A 365 0.50 69.49 54.69
CA ASN A 365 0.98 70.48 53.73
C ASN A 365 0.47 71.90 54.05
N ASP A 366 -0.77 72.08 54.50
CA ASP A 366 -1.28 73.39 54.96
C ASP A 366 -0.62 73.84 56.29
N LYS A 367 -0.24 72.89 57.16
CA LYS A 367 0.50 73.16 58.41
C LYS A 367 1.97 73.52 58.14
N ILE A 368 2.60 72.92 57.14
CA ILE A 368 3.95 73.26 56.67
C ILE A 368 3.97 74.70 56.16
N GLU A 369 2.91 75.17 55.50
CA GLU A 369 2.76 76.57 55.10
C GLU A 369 2.62 77.52 56.31
N GLN A 370 1.90 77.12 57.36
CA GLN A 370 1.83 77.88 58.63
C GLN A 370 3.15 77.86 59.43
N LEU A 371 3.89 76.75 59.41
CA LEU A 371 5.19 76.63 60.08
C LEU A 371 6.27 77.41 59.33
N ASN A 372 6.25 77.47 58.00
CA ASN A 372 7.14 78.34 57.23
C ASN A 372 6.90 79.83 57.51
N ASN A 373 5.64 80.23 57.80
CA ASN A 373 5.33 81.57 58.26
C ASN A 373 5.81 81.85 59.71
N LYS A 374 5.79 80.85 60.61
CA LYS A 374 6.38 80.93 61.96
C LYS A 374 7.91 80.88 61.99
N ILE A 375 8.54 80.13 61.08
CA ILE A 375 9.99 80.11 60.91
C ILE A 375 10.47 81.51 60.51
N LYS A 376 9.77 82.17 59.58
CA LYS A 376 9.98 83.61 59.27
C LYS A 376 9.81 84.54 60.47
N GLU A 377 8.88 84.23 61.38
CA GLU A 377 8.60 85.01 62.59
C GLU A 377 9.63 84.76 63.72
N THR A 378 10.27 83.59 63.74
CA THR A 378 11.26 83.22 64.77
C THR A 378 12.70 83.47 64.30
N GLU A 379 12.98 83.42 63.00
CA GLU A 379 14.19 84.02 62.42
C GLU A 379 14.28 85.52 62.78
N SER A 380 13.12 86.20 62.92
CA SER A 380 13.03 87.55 63.48
C SER A 380 13.25 87.64 65.00
N GLN A 381 13.19 86.53 65.76
CA GLN A 381 13.54 86.43 67.19
C GLN A 381 15.00 85.98 67.41
N VAL A 382 15.56 85.19 66.48
CA VAL A 382 16.99 84.85 66.42
C VAL A 382 17.84 86.10 66.09
N GLU A 383 17.26 87.06 65.36
CA GLU A 383 17.85 88.39 65.13
C GLU A 383 17.87 89.28 66.41
N GLU A 384 17.13 88.94 67.47
CA GLU A 384 17.05 89.68 68.74
C GLU A 384 17.94 89.14 69.88
N ILE A 385 18.49 87.91 69.79
CA ILE A 385 19.48 87.35 70.75
C ILE A 385 20.93 87.59 70.27
N LYS A 386 21.11 88.48 69.31
CA LYS A 386 22.38 89.04 68.81
C LYS A 386 23.12 89.92 69.85
N ASN A 387 22.84 89.79 71.15
CA ASN A 387 23.33 90.65 72.24
C ASN A 387 23.91 89.85 73.44
N VAL A 388 25.13 89.32 73.24
CA VAL A 388 26.32 89.03 74.13
C VAL A 388 26.23 89.60 75.58
N PRO A 389 26.84 89.05 76.70
CA PRO A 389 28.27 88.64 76.76
C PRO A 389 28.86 87.69 77.87
N ASP A 390 30.04 87.12 77.55
CA ASP A 390 31.29 87.04 78.36
C ASP A 390 31.42 86.25 79.69
N THR A 391 30.62 85.23 79.97
CA THR A 391 30.89 84.30 81.11
C THR A 391 31.23 82.86 80.72
N GLU A 392 30.89 82.43 79.51
CA GLU A 392 31.16 81.07 79.00
C GLU A 392 32.62 80.85 78.57
N TYR A 393 33.37 81.91 78.27
CA TYR A 393 34.77 81.81 77.85
C TYR A 393 35.73 81.32 78.95
N ASN A 394 35.41 81.55 80.23
CA ASN A 394 36.26 81.15 81.36
C ASN A 394 35.89 79.77 81.94
N ALA A 395 34.68 79.26 81.68
CA ALA A 395 34.26 77.91 82.05
C ALA A 395 34.83 76.85 81.08
N ILE A 396 34.84 77.16 79.78
CA ILE A 396 35.40 76.30 78.72
C ILE A 396 36.91 76.05 78.91
N LYS A 397 37.63 77.00 79.53
CA LYS A 397 39.08 76.86 79.79
C LYS A 397 39.41 75.89 80.93
N GLN A 398 38.50 75.72 81.90
CA GLN A 398 38.68 74.78 83.01
C GLN A 398 38.20 73.37 82.62
N GLU A 399 37.14 73.28 81.83
CA GLU A 399 36.61 72.02 81.27
C GLU A 399 37.58 71.34 80.28
N LEU A 400 38.46 72.13 79.63
CA LEU A 400 39.55 71.65 78.77
C LEU A 400 40.71 70.99 79.54
N VAL A 401 40.89 71.33 80.83
CA VAL A 401 41.92 70.74 81.69
C VAL A 401 41.45 69.38 82.22
N ASP A 402 40.16 69.26 82.55
CA ASP A 402 39.58 68.03 83.07
C ASP A 402 39.41 66.96 81.97
N LYS A 403 38.99 67.35 80.76
CA LYS A 403 38.94 66.44 79.60
C LYS A 403 40.31 65.89 79.15
N ASN A 404 41.39 66.60 79.45
CA ASN A 404 42.73 66.17 79.07
C ASN A 404 43.24 65.02 79.98
N ASN A 405 42.76 64.94 81.22
CA ASN A 405 43.05 63.84 82.14
C ASN A 405 42.19 62.59 81.83
N ASP A 406 40.94 62.80 81.40
CA ASP A 406 40.07 61.72 80.90
C ASP A 406 40.63 61.09 79.61
N TYR A 407 41.18 61.92 78.71
CA TYR A 407 41.85 61.45 77.49
C TYR A 407 43.04 60.54 77.79
N ASP A 408 43.87 60.87 78.78
CA ASP A 408 45.05 60.06 79.13
C ASP A 408 44.68 58.71 79.75
N THR A 409 43.49 58.58 80.33
CA THR A 409 42.95 57.32 80.88
C THR A 409 42.29 56.49 79.79
N LEU A 410 41.46 57.13 78.97
CA LEU A 410 40.82 56.52 77.80
C LEU A 410 41.85 56.07 76.75
N LYS A 411 43.03 56.71 76.67
CA LYS A 411 44.15 56.30 75.82
C LYS A 411 44.74 54.95 76.24
N LYS A 412 44.77 54.63 77.54
CA LYS A 412 45.31 53.35 78.03
C LYS A 412 44.33 52.21 77.83
N GLU A 413 43.06 52.49 78.05
CA GLU A 413 41.98 51.56 77.70
C GLU A 413 41.92 51.36 76.19
N TYR A 414 42.05 52.42 75.39
CA TYR A 414 42.16 52.35 73.94
C TYR A 414 43.39 51.57 73.46
N ASP A 415 44.55 51.70 74.10
CA ASP A 415 45.75 50.92 73.74
C ASP A 415 45.59 49.43 74.12
N THR A 416 44.88 49.13 75.21
CA THR A 416 44.52 47.75 75.62
C THR A 416 43.47 47.15 74.69
N LEU A 417 42.46 47.95 74.30
CA LEU A 417 41.45 47.59 73.31
C LEU A 417 42.04 47.51 71.90
N GLN A 418 43.05 48.31 71.55
CA GLN A 418 43.81 48.22 70.31
C GLN A 418 44.65 46.95 70.29
N GLN A 419 45.23 46.52 71.40
CA GLN A 419 45.91 45.22 71.47
C GLN A 419 44.93 44.04 71.35
N GLN A 420 43.75 44.13 71.96
CA GLN A 420 42.70 43.14 71.77
C GLN A 420 42.11 43.17 70.36
N TYR A 421 41.93 44.35 69.78
CA TYR A 421 41.47 44.54 68.40
C TYR A 421 42.52 44.06 67.41
N VAL A 422 43.81 44.29 67.64
CA VAL A 422 44.91 43.76 66.82
C VAL A 422 44.98 42.24 66.94
N ASN A 423 44.74 41.65 68.12
CA ASN A 423 44.65 40.20 68.26
C ASN A 423 43.41 39.64 67.52
N ILE A 424 42.25 40.28 67.65
CA ILE A 424 41.01 39.91 66.92
C ILE A 424 41.16 40.17 65.41
N GLU A 425 41.90 41.19 64.99
CA GLU A 425 42.19 41.54 63.61
C GLU A 425 43.26 40.61 63.03
N THR A 426 44.17 40.08 63.87
CA THR A 426 45.11 39.02 63.48
C THR A 426 44.39 37.67 63.39
N ASP A 427 43.46 37.37 64.30
CA ASP A 427 42.61 36.18 64.25
C ASP A 427 41.60 36.24 63.09
N ASN A 428 40.98 37.40 62.84
CA ASN A 428 40.11 37.66 61.69
C ASN A 428 40.90 37.73 60.39
N LYS A 429 42.17 38.16 60.42
CA LYS A 429 43.06 38.08 59.27
C LYS A 429 43.50 36.64 59.01
N GLU A 430 43.77 35.82 60.03
CA GLU A 430 43.94 34.37 59.84
C GLU A 430 42.66 33.67 59.38
N LEU A 431 41.48 34.10 59.85
CA LEU A 431 40.19 33.58 59.39
C LEU A 431 39.85 34.04 57.96
N SER A 432 40.17 35.30 57.64
CA SER A 432 40.02 35.92 56.31
C SER A 432 41.02 35.31 55.34
N ASP A 433 42.26 35.09 55.76
CA ASP A 433 43.32 34.45 54.97
C ASP A 433 42.92 32.99 54.71
N LYS A 434 42.36 32.27 55.70
CA LYS A 434 41.74 30.94 55.52
C LYS A 434 40.48 30.98 54.63
N LEU A 435 39.66 32.03 54.69
CA LEU A 435 38.49 32.22 53.80
C LEU A 435 38.92 32.55 52.37
N THR A 436 40.00 33.30 52.17
CA THR A 436 40.61 33.53 50.84
C THR A 436 41.38 32.31 50.35
N GLU A 437 41.96 31.50 51.24
CA GLU A 437 42.59 30.22 50.90
C GLU A 437 41.52 29.20 50.48
N ILE A 438 40.36 29.14 51.16
CA ILE A 438 39.19 28.35 50.72
C ILE A 438 38.56 28.92 49.43
N SER A 439 38.61 30.24 49.21
CA SER A 439 38.15 30.85 47.97
C SER A 439 39.15 30.70 46.81
N GLN A 440 40.39 30.29 47.08
CA GLN A 440 41.45 29.98 46.11
C GLN A 440 41.76 28.48 45.99
N GLU A 441 41.27 27.63 46.91
CA GLU A 441 41.33 26.16 46.82
C GLU A 441 40.25 25.60 45.88
N SER A 442 40.63 25.49 44.62
CA SER A 442 40.33 24.41 43.65
C SER A 442 38.89 24.00 43.27
N GLU A 443 37.81 24.38 43.96
CA GLU A 443 36.46 23.93 43.55
C GLU A 443 35.70 24.92 42.65
N ASN A 444 35.86 26.25 42.83
CA ASN A 444 35.12 27.23 42.01
C ASN A 444 35.80 27.64 40.70
N ASN A 445 37.12 27.47 40.55
CA ASN A 445 37.79 27.72 39.26
C ASN A 445 37.54 26.58 38.27
N ASN A 446 37.44 25.33 38.75
CA ASN A 446 37.11 24.19 37.89
C ASN A 446 35.68 24.31 37.33
N PHE A 447 34.69 24.70 38.14
CA PHE A 447 33.34 24.92 37.64
C PHE A 447 33.24 26.12 36.70
N LYS A 448 34.08 27.14 36.86
CA LYS A 448 34.09 28.31 35.98
C LYS A 448 34.78 28.01 34.65
N GLU A 449 35.89 27.26 34.67
CA GLU A 449 36.54 26.74 33.46
C GLU A 449 35.67 25.71 32.73
N GLU A 450 34.99 24.79 33.45
CA GLU A 450 34.00 23.90 32.85
C GLU A 450 32.81 24.67 32.28
N LEU A 451 32.35 25.75 32.95
CA LEU A 451 31.25 26.56 32.45
C LEU A 451 31.67 27.35 31.20
N ASP A 452 32.87 27.94 31.20
CA ASP A 452 33.41 28.66 30.05
C ASP A 452 33.71 27.70 28.88
N GLU A 453 34.19 26.48 29.15
CA GLU A 453 34.37 25.42 28.15
C GLU A 453 33.01 24.92 27.63
N LYS A 454 32.00 24.78 28.49
CA LYS A 454 30.63 24.42 28.09
C LYS A 454 29.95 25.51 27.29
N ILE A 455 30.18 26.78 27.61
CA ILE A 455 29.70 27.94 26.84
C ILE A 455 30.36 27.93 25.45
N SER A 456 31.67 27.72 25.37
CA SER A 456 32.39 27.65 24.09
C SER A 456 31.94 26.45 23.25
N GLN A 457 31.70 25.28 23.87
CA GLN A 457 31.10 24.12 23.19
C GLN A 457 29.67 24.39 22.72
N LEU A 458 28.87 25.15 23.49
CA LEU A 458 27.50 25.55 23.11
C LEU A 458 27.50 26.51 21.93
N GLU A 459 28.42 27.47 21.90
CA GLU A 459 28.61 28.41 20.79
C GLU A 459 29.04 27.67 19.51
N GLU A 460 29.94 26.69 19.64
CA GLU A 460 30.40 25.86 18.52
C GLU A 460 29.28 24.94 18.02
N LEU A 461 28.46 24.38 18.92
CA LEU A 461 27.25 23.61 18.57
C LEU A 461 26.18 24.49 17.92
N GLN A 462 25.99 25.73 18.37
CA GLN A 462 25.06 26.68 17.74
C GLN A 462 25.53 27.05 16.33
N GLN A 463 26.83 27.26 16.13
CA GLN A 463 27.38 27.50 14.81
C GLN A 463 27.22 26.28 13.90
N GLN A 464 27.49 25.07 14.41
CA GLN A 464 27.25 23.82 13.67
C GLN A 464 25.76 23.62 13.34
N TYR A 465 24.85 23.99 14.24
CA TYR A 465 23.42 23.91 14.00
C TYR A 465 22.97 24.90 12.92
N SER A 466 23.50 26.14 12.96
CA SER A 466 23.28 27.15 11.91
C SER A 466 23.81 26.69 10.56
N ASP A 467 25.01 26.12 10.52
CA ASP A 467 25.61 25.58 9.29
C ASP A 467 24.82 24.38 8.76
N LEU A 468 24.31 23.51 9.66
CA LEU A 468 23.42 22.40 9.30
C LEU A 468 22.05 22.87 8.83
N GLU A 469 21.51 23.95 9.39
CA GLU A 469 20.24 24.54 8.99
C GLU A 469 20.37 25.17 7.60
N GLU A 470 21.45 25.91 7.33
CA GLU A 470 21.76 26.45 6.00
C GLU A 470 22.00 25.33 4.98
N LYS A 471 22.63 24.23 5.41
CA LYS A 471 22.83 23.04 4.57
C LYS A 471 21.53 22.28 4.31
N ASN A 472 20.64 22.19 5.30
CA ASN A 472 19.30 21.62 5.13
C ASN A 472 18.42 22.50 4.24
N GLU A 473 18.55 23.82 4.32
CA GLU A 473 17.85 24.76 3.46
C GLU A 473 18.35 24.62 2.01
N LYS A 474 19.67 24.49 1.81
CA LYS A 474 20.27 24.13 0.50
C LYS A 474 19.82 22.76 0.00
N LEU A 475 19.79 21.75 0.86
CA LEU A 475 19.35 20.39 0.50
C LEU A 475 17.84 20.35 0.21
N SER A 476 17.05 21.16 0.92
CA SER A 476 15.61 21.34 0.67
C SER A 476 15.40 22.03 -0.67
N LYS A 477 16.23 23.04 -1.00
CA LYS A 477 16.27 23.69 -2.32
C LYS A 477 16.65 22.72 -3.43
N GLU A 478 17.68 21.89 -3.25
CA GLU A 478 18.05 20.83 -4.19
C GLU A 478 16.94 19.77 -4.33
N LEU A 479 16.24 19.42 -3.24
CA LEU A 479 15.08 18.52 -3.28
C LEU A 479 13.89 19.12 -4.03
N THR A 480 13.66 20.43 -3.92
CA THR A 480 12.65 21.14 -4.71
C THR A 480 13.05 21.29 -6.17
N GLU A 481 14.32 21.58 -6.46
CA GLU A 481 14.86 21.61 -7.84
C GLU A 481 14.84 20.22 -8.49
N THR A 482 14.99 19.14 -7.71
CA THR A 482 14.84 17.76 -8.20
C THR A 482 13.37 17.39 -8.46
N ARG A 483 12.43 17.98 -7.71
CA ARG A 483 10.99 17.87 -7.96
C ARG A 483 10.53 18.73 -9.15
N GLU A 484 11.26 19.78 -9.49
CA GLU A 484 11.00 20.67 -10.63
C GLU A 484 11.58 20.17 -11.97
N LYS A 485 12.21 18.99 -12.02
CA LYS A 485 12.45 18.22 -13.27
C LYS A 485 11.16 17.67 -13.91
N THR A 486 10.12 18.49 -13.88
CA THR A 486 8.82 18.26 -14.50
C THR A 486 8.92 18.28 -16.01
N ASP A 487 9.90 18.99 -16.59
CA ASP A 487 10.10 19.05 -18.05
C ASP A 487 10.55 17.69 -18.63
N GLU A 488 11.48 16.97 -17.98
CA GLU A 488 11.88 15.62 -18.40
C GLU A 488 10.76 14.59 -18.19
N GLN A 489 9.99 14.70 -17.10
CA GLN A 489 8.81 13.85 -16.88
C GLN A 489 7.67 14.16 -17.85
N GLN A 490 7.49 15.41 -18.25
CA GLN A 490 6.44 15.84 -19.18
C GLN A 490 6.81 15.47 -20.61
N ASP A 491 8.09 15.56 -20.99
CA ASP A 491 8.59 15.05 -22.27
C ASP A 491 8.54 13.52 -22.32
N LEU A 492 8.93 12.80 -21.25
CA LEU A 492 8.73 11.35 -21.18
C LEU A 492 7.26 10.95 -21.24
N LYS A 493 6.37 11.72 -20.61
CA LYS A 493 4.93 11.45 -20.61
C LYS A 493 4.30 11.75 -21.96
N LYS A 494 4.80 12.75 -22.68
CA LYS A 494 4.43 13.05 -24.06
C LYS A 494 4.94 11.96 -25.00
N ASP A 495 6.19 11.54 -24.88
CA ASP A 495 6.80 10.46 -25.68
C ASP A 495 6.13 9.11 -25.38
N PHE A 496 5.77 8.85 -24.12
CA PHE A 496 4.99 7.69 -23.71
C PHE A 496 3.58 7.71 -24.28
N ASN A 497 2.91 8.87 -24.30
CA ASN A 497 1.60 9.01 -24.92
C ASN A 497 1.67 8.85 -26.45
N GLU A 498 2.68 9.41 -27.10
CA GLU A 498 2.92 9.22 -28.55
C GLU A 498 3.21 7.75 -28.86
N LYS A 499 4.04 7.06 -28.06
CA LYS A 499 4.28 5.62 -28.18
C LYS A 499 3.05 4.78 -27.88
N THR A 500 2.20 5.20 -26.95
CA THR A 500 0.93 4.52 -26.66
C THR A 500 -0.04 4.66 -27.84
N ILE A 501 -0.09 5.83 -28.48
CA ILE A 501 -0.87 6.05 -29.69
C ILE A 501 -0.33 5.22 -30.86
N GLU A 502 0.99 5.16 -31.04
CA GLU A 502 1.64 4.28 -32.02
C GLU A 502 1.38 2.80 -31.75
N LEU A 503 1.43 2.36 -30.49
CA LEU A 503 1.14 0.99 -30.10
C LEU A 503 -0.31 0.64 -30.39
N ASN A 504 -1.25 1.54 -30.07
CA ASN A 504 -2.68 1.34 -30.36
C ASN A 504 -2.97 1.33 -31.86
N THR A 505 -2.31 2.17 -32.66
CA THR A 505 -2.44 2.12 -34.12
C THR A 505 -1.79 0.88 -34.71
N LEU A 506 -0.69 0.39 -34.14
CA LEU A 506 -0.06 -0.86 -34.55
C LEU A 506 -0.91 -2.09 -34.17
N GLN A 507 -1.54 -2.05 -32.99
CA GLN A 507 -2.50 -3.05 -32.52
C GLN A 507 -3.72 -3.11 -33.44
N GLN A 508 -4.29 -1.94 -33.76
CA GLN A 508 -5.42 -1.85 -34.70
C GLN A 508 -5.04 -2.36 -36.10
N ARG A 509 -3.83 -2.04 -36.57
CA ARG A 509 -3.32 -2.54 -37.85
C ARG A 509 -3.05 -4.04 -37.83
N TYR A 510 -2.64 -4.59 -36.69
CA TYR A 510 -2.48 -6.03 -36.50
C TYR A 510 -3.84 -6.74 -36.51
N ASP A 511 -4.84 -6.19 -35.84
CA ASP A 511 -6.20 -6.72 -35.84
C ASP A 511 -6.82 -6.66 -37.24
N ASP A 512 -6.64 -5.55 -37.97
CA ASP A 512 -7.06 -5.44 -39.38
C ASP A 512 -6.34 -6.48 -40.28
N LEU A 513 -5.03 -6.69 -40.09
CA LEU A 513 -4.28 -7.72 -40.83
C LEU A 513 -4.74 -9.13 -40.47
N LYS A 514 -5.09 -9.37 -39.21
CA LYS A 514 -5.58 -10.66 -38.72
C LYS A 514 -6.94 -10.98 -39.32
N ASP A 515 -7.85 -10.00 -39.34
CA ASP A 515 -9.15 -10.12 -40.02
C ASP A 515 -8.99 -10.33 -41.53
N SER A 516 -8.05 -9.62 -42.16
CA SER A 516 -7.75 -9.80 -43.57
C SER A 516 -7.16 -11.19 -43.85
N ASN A 517 -6.29 -11.70 -42.98
CA ASN A 517 -5.73 -13.06 -43.09
C ASN A 517 -6.81 -14.13 -42.85
N GLN A 518 -7.77 -13.88 -41.97
CA GLN A 518 -8.90 -14.80 -41.76
C GLN A 518 -9.78 -14.84 -43.01
N LYS A 519 -10.10 -13.70 -43.61
CA LYS A 519 -10.84 -13.65 -44.90
C LYS A 519 -10.08 -14.34 -46.03
N LEU A 520 -8.77 -14.13 -46.13
CA LEU A 520 -7.91 -14.83 -47.09
C LEU A 520 -7.89 -16.35 -46.85
N ALA A 521 -7.89 -16.80 -45.59
CA ALA A 521 -7.94 -18.21 -45.24
C ALA A 521 -9.29 -18.84 -45.60
N GLU A 522 -10.39 -18.12 -45.39
CA GLU A 522 -11.74 -18.51 -45.81
C GLU A 522 -11.85 -18.59 -47.34
N GLU A 523 -11.31 -17.61 -48.07
CA GLU A 523 -11.22 -17.62 -49.53
C GLU A 523 -10.35 -18.78 -50.05
N LEU A 524 -9.21 -19.06 -49.42
CA LEU A 524 -8.35 -20.21 -49.73
C LEU A 524 -9.06 -21.53 -49.51
N SER A 525 -9.85 -21.64 -48.43
CA SER A 525 -10.67 -22.83 -48.16
C SER A 525 -11.75 -23.02 -49.22
N ALA A 526 -12.42 -21.94 -49.63
CA ALA A 526 -13.42 -21.98 -50.70
C ALA A 526 -12.80 -22.32 -52.08
N LEU A 527 -11.63 -21.76 -52.40
CA LEU A 527 -10.86 -22.10 -53.60
C LEU A 527 -10.40 -23.56 -53.59
N LYS A 528 -9.97 -24.07 -52.44
CA LYS A 528 -9.58 -25.47 -52.27
C LYS A 528 -10.79 -26.41 -52.41
N GLY A 529 -11.96 -26.01 -51.91
CA GLY A 529 -13.23 -26.69 -52.15
C GLY A 529 -13.57 -26.77 -53.64
N LYS A 530 -13.52 -25.63 -54.35
CA LYS A 530 -13.71 -25.59 -55.82
C LYS A 530 -12.68 -26.42 -56.58
N ASN A 531 -11.42 -26.42 -56.15
CA ASN A 531 -10.37 -27.20 -56.79
C ASN A 531 -10.61 -28.70 -56.60
N ASN A 532 -11.09 -29.12 -55.43
CA ASN A 532 -11.48 -30.51 -55.18
C ASN A 532 -12.71 -30.93 -56.01
N GLU A 533 -13.69 -30.05 -56.19
CA GLU A 533 -14.84 -30.28 -57.10
C GLU A 533 -14.39 -30.37 -58.56
N GLN A 534 -13.48 -29.51 -58.99
CA GLN A 534 -12.89 -29.57 -60.33
C GLN A 534 -12.07 -30.85 -60.52
N ASP A 535 -11.30 -31.29 -59.53
CA ASP A 535 -10.56 -32.56 -59.57
C ASP A 535 -11.51 -33.76 -59.65
N ALA A 536 -12.64 -33.72 -58.94
CA ALA A 536 -13.68 -34.75 -59.05
C ALA A 536 -14.33 -34.75 -60.44
N ALA A 537 -14.61 -33.58 -61.00
CA ALA A 537 -15.13 -33.44 -62.36
C ALA A 537 -14.13 -33.92 -63.41
N ILE A 538 -12.84 -33.60 -63.26
CA ILE A 538 -11.76 -34.08 -64.14
C ILE A 538 -11.62 -35.60 -64.05
N ARG A 539 -11.71 -36.19 -62.86
CA ARG A 539 -11.70 -37.66 -62.70
C ARG A 539 -12.88 -38.31 -63.40
N SER A 540 -14.08 -37.75 -63.27
CA SER A 540 -15.27 -38.22 -63.99
C SER A 540 -15.09 -38.11 -65.50
N LEU A 541 -14.61 -36.97 -65.99
CA LEU A 541 -14.36 -36.75 -67.42
C LEU A 541 -13.28 -37.69 -67.96
N ASN A 542 -12.22 -37.97 -67.20
CA ASN A 542 -11.21 -38.95 -67.58
C ASN A 542 -11.79 -40.36 -67.62
N GLN A 543 -12.66 -40.72 -66.67
CA GLN A 543 -13.32 -42.01 -66.64
C GLN A 543 -14.29 -42.19 -67.83
N ASP A 544 -15.02 -41.13 -68.17
CA ASP A 544 -15.86 -41.08 -69.38
C ASP A 544 -15.02 -41.13 -70.66
N ASN A 545 -13.84 -40.48 -70.66
CA ASN A 545 -12.91 -40.52 -71.77
C ASN A 545 -12.31 -41.92 -71.96
N ASP A 546 -11.93 -42.61 -70.89
CA ASP A 546 -11.45 -44.00 -70.92
C ASP A 546 -12.55 -44.95 -71.43
N ALA A 547 -13.80 -44.73 -71.00
CA ALA A 547 -14.95 -45.50 -71.49
C ALA A 547 -15.23 -45.22 -72.98
N ASN A 548 -15.07 -43.97 -73.41
CA ASN A 548 -15.18 -43.60 -74.82
C ASN A 548 -14.01 -44.16 -75.65
N GLU A 549 -12.79 -44.19 -75.12
CA GLU A 549 -11.63 -44.78 -75.79
C GLU A 549 -11.80 -46.29 -75.95
N SER A 550 -12.36 -46.98 -74.94
CA SER A 550 -12.77 -48.39 -75.08
C SER A 550 -13.85 -48.56 -76.15
N LYS A 551 -14.87 -47.70 -76.19
CA LYS A 551 -15.91 -47.74 -77.24
C LYS A 551 -15.35 -47.44 -78.62
N VAL A 552 -14.44 -46.49 -78.75
CA VAL A 552 -13.76 -46.15 -80.01
C VAL A 552 -12.95 -47.36 -80.46
N LYS A 553 -12.22 -48.02 -79.55
CA LYS A 553 -11.47 -49.24 -79.86
C LYS A 553 -12.38 -50.40 -80.28
N ASP A 554 -13.53 -50.55 -79.64
CA ASP A 554 -14.54 -51.54 -80.03
C ASP A 554 -15.15 -51.20 -81.40
N LEU A 555 -15.40 -49.92 -81.67
CA LEU A 555 -15.89 -49.44 -82.97
C LEU A 555 -14.83 -49.60 -84.06
N GLU A 556 -13.55 -49.35 -83.79
CA GLU A 556 -12.43 -49.58 -84.70
C GLU A 556 -12.27 -51.08 -85.01
N ASN A 557 -12.38 -51.94 -84.01
CA ASN A 557 -12.40 -53.40 -84.21
C ASN A 557 -13.61 -53.84 -85.04
N LEU A 558 -14.76 -53.20 -84.85
CA LEU A 558 -15.98 -53.48 -85.61
C LEU A 558 -15.89 -52.93 -87.05
N LEU A 559 -15.25 -51.77 -87.23
CA LEU A 559 -14.96 -51.19 -88.54
C LEU A 559 -13.98 -52.09 -89.31
N SER A 560 -12.91 -52.57 -88.68
CA SER A 560 -11.98 -53.54 -89.28
C SER A 560 -12.71 -54.82 -89.72
N LYS A 561 -13.60 -55.36 -88.88
CA LYS A 561 -14.44 -56.52 -89.27
C LYS A 561 -15.38 -56.20 -90.42
N LYS A 562 -15.95 -54.99 -90.45
CA LYS A 562 -16.82 -54.54 -91.54
C LYS A 562 -16.05 -54.25 -92.82
N ASP A 563 -14.81 -53.82 -92.73
CA ASP A 563 -13.90 -53.66 -93.86
C ASP A 563 -13.46 -55.02 -94.41
N ASP A 564 -13.25 -56.02 -93.55
CA ASP A 564 -13.02 -57.42 -93.95
C ASP A 564 -14.28 -58.02 -94.62
N GLU A 565 -15.48 -57.77 -94.09
CA GLU A 565 -16.75 -58.15 -94.70
C GLU A 565 -17.01 -57.41 -96.02
N LEU A 566 -16.64 -56.12 -96.12
CA LEU A 566 -16.71 -55.34 -97.36
C LEU A 566 -15.72 -55.85 -98.39
N ALA A 567 -14.53 -56.30 -97.98
CA ALA A 567 -13.56 -56.95 -98.86
C ALA A 567 -14.11 -58.29 -99.38
N GLU A 568 -14.76 -59.09 -98.54
CA GLU A 568 -15.46 -60.32 -98.96
C GLU A 568 -16.67 -60.04 -99.86
N LEU A 569 -17.46 -59.01 -99.57
CA LEU A 569 -18.61 -58.60 -100.38
C LEU A 569 -18.18 -57.98 -101.71
N LYS A 570 -17.05 -57.29 -101.76
CA LYS A 570 -16.46 -56.75 -103.00
C LYS A 570 -15.94 -57.87 -103.90
N VAL A 571 -15.35 -58.93 -103.33
CA VAL A 571 -15.01 -60.16 -104.06
C VAL A 571 -16.25 -60.90 -104.58
N LYS A 572 -17.39 -60.84 -103.86
CA LYS A 572 -18.68 -61.36 -104.34
C LYS A 572 -19.33 -60.45 -105.40
N LEU A 573 -19.18 -59.13 -105.29
CA LEU A 573 -19.77 -58.13 -106.19
C LEU A 573 -19.05 -58.08 -107.55
N ASP A 574 -17.74 -58.34 -107.58
CA ASP A 574 -16.96 -58.46 -108.82
C ASP A 574 -17.26 -59.76 -109.61
N SER A 575 -18.22 -60.59 -109.16
CA SER A 575 -18.58 -61.87 -109.78
C SER A 575 -20.01 -61.97 -110.36
N VAL A 576 -20.77 -60.87 -110.44
CA VAL A 576 -22.13 -60.91 -111.00
C VAL A 576 -22.37 -59.78 -112.00
N ASP A 577 -22.68 -60.19 -113.23
CA ASP A 577 -22.97 -59.33 -114.37
C ASP A 577 -24.42 -59.57 -114.85
N ILE A 578 -24.97 -58.54 -115.52
CA ILE A 578 -26.20 -58.46 -116.32
C ILE A 578 -27.43 -57.73 -115.73
N ALA A 579 -27.80 -56.71 -116.50
CA ALA A 579 -28.92 -55.77 -116.47
C ALA A 579 -30.34 -56.36 -116.51
N SER A 580 -31.31 -55.64 -115.90
CA SER A 580 -32.33 -54.77 -116.55
C SER A 580 -33.64 -54.64 -115.75
N GLN A 581 -34.32 -53.48 -115.91
CA GLN A 581 -35.66 -53.06 -115.37
C GLN A 581 -35.60 -52.54 -113.91
N SER A 582 -36.17 -51.40 -113.48
CA SER A 582 -37.32 -50.60 -113.92
C SER A 582 -37.23 -49.19 -113.32
N ARG A 583 -37.75 -48.19 -114.02
CA ARG A 583 -37.98 -46.82 -113.51
C ARG A 583 -39.02 -46.85 -112.37
N GLU A 584 -38.64 -46.53 -111.13
CA GLU A 584 -39.50 -45.87 -110.11
C GLU A 584 -38.79 -45.48 -108.79
N GLU A 585 -37.48 -45.70 -108.61
CA GLU A 585 -36.76 -45.43 -107.33
C GLU A 585 -36.00 -44.09 -107.25
N SER A 586 -36.24 -43.15 -108.18
CA SER A 586 -35.43 -41.91 -108.28
C SER A 586 -35.81 -40.79 -107.28
N SER A 587 -36.87 -40.96 -106.49
CA SER A 587 -37.36 -39.94 -105.54
C SER A 587 -36.70 -40.05 -104.16
N ASP A 588 -36.61 -41.27 -103.62
CA ASP A 588 -36.14 -41.49 -102.25
C ASP A 588 -34.62 -41.37 -102.10
N LEU A 589 -33.84 -41.82 -103.09
CA LEU A 589 -32.39 -41.61 -103.09
C LEU A 589 -32.01 -40.13 -103.14
N ASN A 590 -32.81 -39.29 -103.80
CA ASN A 590 -32.52 -37.86 -103.93
C ASN A 590 -32.83 -37.08 -102.64
N ASN A 591 -33.82 -37.55 -101.86
CA ASN A 591 -34.12 -37.03 -100.54
C ASN A 591 -33.07 -37.45 -99.51
N GLN A 592 -32.63 -38.72 -99.54
CA GLN A 592 -31.53 -39.20 -98.70
C GLN A 592 -30.20 -38.47 -98.99
N LEU A 593 -29.94 -38.12 -100.26
CA LEU A 593 -28.76 -37.33 -100.67
C LEU A 593 -28.83 -35.87 -100.17
N LYS A 594 -30.03 -35.29 -100.08
CA LYS A 594 -30.23 -33.95 -99.49
C LYS A 594 -30.03 -33.98 -97.97
N GLU A 595 -30.54 -35.01 -97.30
CA GLU A 595 -30.39 -35.20 -95.85
C GLU A 595 -28.92 -35.35 -95.46
N THR A 596 -28.16 -36.18 -96.18
CA THR A 596 -26.72 -36.38 -95.93
C THR A 596 -25.89 -35.13 -96.21
N LYS A 597 -26.22 -34.35 -97.25
CA LYS A 597 -25.55 -33.06 -97.50
C LYS A 597 -25.82 -32.04 -96.38
N LYS A 598 -27.04 -32.02 -95.85
CA LYS A 598 -27.40 -31.14 -94.73
C LYS A 598 -26.63 -31.54 -93.47
N GLN A 599 -26.57 -32.84 -93.16
CA GLN A 599 -25.79 -33.36 -92.03
C GLN A 599 -24.28 -33.07 -92.17
N LEU A 600 -23.74 -33.12 -93.40
CA LEU A 600 -22.34 -32.77 -93.65
C LEU A 600 -22.08 -31.27 -93.38
N TYR A 601 -22.98 -30.40 -93.83
CA TYR A 601 -22.89 -28.96 -93.57
C TYR A 601 -23.01 -28.62 -92.08
N ASP A 602 -23.90 -29.30 -91.36
CA ASP A 602 -24.05 -29.14 -89.91
C ASP A 602 -22.77 -29.60 -89.18
N LYS A 603 -22.13 -30.68 -89.66
CA LYS A 603 -20.84 -31.17 -89.13
C LYS A 603 -19.66 -30.25 -89.43
N ASP A 604 -19.60 -29.67 -90.62
CA ASP A 604 -18.58 -28.67 -90.97
C ASP A 604 -18.74 -27.40 -90.12
N ALA A 605 -19.97 -26.96 -89.87
CA ALA A 605 -20.25 -25.84 -88.98
C ALA A 605 -19.87 -26.14 -87.51
N GLU A 606 -20.12 -27.36 -87.02
CA GLU A 606 -19.62 -27.81 -85.71
C GLU A 606 -18.10 -27.82 -85.65
N TYR A 607 -17.42 -28.29 -86.70
CA TYR A 607 -15.96 -28.31 -86.76
C TYR A 607 -15.35 -26.89 -86.74
N ASP A 608 -15.92 -25.96 -87.50
CA ASP A 608 -15.48 -24.57 -87.51
C ASP A 608 -15.69 -23.90 -86.15
N LYS A 609 -16.80 -24.21 -85.47
CA LYS A 609 -17.06 -23.72 -84.11
C LYS A 609 -16.06 -24.30 -83.10
N LEU A 610 -15.82 -25.60 -83.14
CA LEU A 610 -14.85 -26.27 -82.27
C LEU A 610 -13.43 -25.72 -82.47
N LYS A 611 -13.06 -25.42 -83.72
CA LYS A 611 -11.78 -24.80 -84.06
C LYS A 611 -11.67 -23.37 -83.54
N LEU A 612 -12.77 -22.60 -83.56
CA LEU A 612 -12.81 -21.26 -82.96
C LEU A 612 -12.60 -21.33 -81.44
N ASP A 613 -13.33 -22.23 -80.78
CA ASP A 613 -13.28 -22.42 -79.33
C ASP A 613 -11.89 -22.89 -78.88
N TYR A 614 -11.26 -23.83 -79.60
CA TYR A 614 -9.88 -24.27 -79.35
C TYR A 614 -8.87 -23.11 -79.46
N ASN A 615 -9.03 -22.25 -80.48
CA ASN A 615 -8.13 -21.10 -80.65
C ASN A 615 -8.34 -20.02 -79.58
N GLN A 616 -9.57 -19.82 -79.10
CA GLN A 616 -9.84 -18.94 -77.97
C GLN A 616 -9.24 -19.50 -76.68
N LEU A 617 -9.44 -20.79 -76.41
CA LEU A 617 -8.87 -21.46 -75.23
C LEU A 617 -7.35 -21.33 -75.24
N ARG A 618 -6.69 -21.63 -76.36
CA ARG A 618 -5.24 -21.51 -76.52
C ARG A 618 -4.73 -20.08 -76.27
N ARG A 619 -5.47 -19.06 -76.73
CA ARG A 619 -5.11 -17.65 -76.48
C ARG A 619 -5.24 -17.30 -75.00
N ASN A 620 -6.31 -17.73 -74.35
CA ASN A 620 -6.55 -17.46 -72.93
C ASN A 620 -5.50 -18.14 -72.04
N THR A 621 -5.19 -19.41 -72.31
CA THR A 621 -4.13 -20.13 -71.58
C THR A 621 -2.76 -19.48 -71.79
N SER A 622 -2.45 -19.03 -73.01
CA SER A 622 -1.18 -18.34 -73.29
C SER A 622 -1.10 -16.99 -72.58
N ALA A 623 -2.23 -16.27 -72.43
CA ALA A 623 -2.28 -15.01 -71.69
C ALA A 623 -2.07 -15.24 -70.18
N GLN A 624 -2.73 -16.24 -69.59
CA GLN A 624 -2.53 -16.60 -68.18
C GLN A 624 -1.09 -17.04 -67.87
N ILE A 625 -0.47 -17.83 -68.76
CA ILE A 625 0.94 -18.22 -68.61
C ILE A 625 1.84 -16.98 -68.61
N ARG A 626 1.52 -15.97 -69.43
CA ARG A 626 2.30 -14.72 -69.48
C ARG A 626 2.16 -13.92 -68.20
N GLU A 627 0.93 -13.77 -67.69
CA GLU A 627 0.64 -13.09 -66.42
C GLU A 627 1.33 -13.76 -65.23
N LEU A 628 1.31 -15.10 -65.18
CA LEU A 628 2.01 -15.86 -64.15
C LEU A 628 3.52 -15.68 -64.21
N ASN A 629 4.11 -15.64 -65.41
CA ASN A 629 5.55 -15.40 -65.58
C ASN A 629 5.93 -13.97 -65.17
N GLU A 630 5.11 -12.97 -65.51
CA GLU A 630 5.31 -11.58 -65.08
C GLU A 630 5.23 -11.46 -63.54
N GLY A 631 4.27 -12.15 -62.90
CA GLY A 631 4.20 -12.22 -61.44
C GLY A 631 5.41 -12.90 -60.79
N LEU A 632 5.93 -13.96 -61.41
CA LEU A 632 7.15 -14.66 -60.96
C LEU A 632 8.39 -13.77 -61.07
N GLU A 633 8.51 -13.00 -62.15
CA GLU A 633 9.61 -12.06 -62.37
C GLU A 633 9.57 -10.90 -61.36
N GLN A 634 8.37 -10.38 -61.05
CA GLN A 634 8.17 -9.37 -60.00
C GLN A 634 8.65 -9.88 -58.63
N VAL A 635 8.23 -11.09 -58.23
CA VAL A 635 8.63 -11.70 -56.95
C VAL A 635 10.14 -11.96 -56.89
N SER A 636 10.74 -12.36 -58.02
CA SER A 636 12.19 -12.53 -58.12
C SER A 636 12.94 -11.21 -57.87
N ASN A 637 12.48 -10.12 -58.48
CA ASN A 637 13.07 -8.79 -58.30
C ASN A 637 12.90 -8.26 -56.87
N ASP A 638 11.74 -8.47 -56.25
CA ASP A 638 11.49 -8.08 -54.87
C ASP A 638 12.39 -8.86 -53.90
N ASN A 639 12.61 -10.15 -54.14
CA ASN A 639 13.54 -10.96 -53.34
C ASN A 639 15.00 -10.49 -53.47
N GLU A 640 15.45 -10.10 -54.66
CA GLU A 640 16.79 -9.51 -54.82
C GLU A 640 16.93 -8.19 -54.08
N LYS A 641 15.87 -7.35 -54.10
CA LYS A 641 15.84 -6.09 -53.37
C LYS A 641 15.93 -6.31 -51.86
N ILE A 642 15.12 -7.22 -51.32
CA ILE A 642 15.16 -7.61 -49.90
C ILE A 642 16.54 -8.15 -49.52
N LYS A 643 17.16 -8.96 -50.39
CA LYS A 643 18.51 -9.49 -50.15
C LYS A 643 19.56 -8.37 -50.08
N SER A 644 19.50 -7.40 -51.00
CA SER A 644 20.42 -6.26 -50.99
C SER A 644 20.24 -5.36 -49.76
N GLU A 645 19.00 -5.17 -49.30
CA GLU A 645 18.67 -4.40 -48.11
C GLU A 645 19.17 -5.12 -46.84
N LYS A 646 19.03 -6.44 -46.78
CA LYS A 646 19.61 -7.27 -45.71
C LYS A 646 21.13 -7.13 -45.65
N GLU A 647 21.83 -7.22 -46.78
CA GLU A 647 23.29 -7.06 -46.83
C GLU A 647 23.73 -5.66 -46.38
N TYR A 648 22.97 -4.61 -46.74
CA TYR A 648 23.22 -3.25 -46.29
C TYR A 648 23.03 -3.09 -44.76
N LEU A 649 21.97 -3.67 -44.22
CA LEU A 649 21.70 -3.66 -42.77
C LEU A 649 22.76 -4.44 -42.00
N GLU A 650 23.18 -5.61 -42.47
CA GLU A 650 24.27 -6.39 -41.85
C GLU A 650 25.59 -5.61 -41.86
N LYS A 651 25.90 -4.91 -42.95
CA LYS A 651 27.09 -4.06 -43.04
C LYS A 651 27.01 -2.89 -42.05
N THR A 652 25.87 -2.21 -41.99
CA THR A 652 25.65 -1.07 -41.08
C THR A 652 25.70 -1.50 -39.62
N LEU A 653 25.15 -2.67 -39.30
CA LEU A 653 25.21 -3.26 -37.98
C LEU A 653 26.66 -3.56 -37.56
N ASN A 654 27.46 -4.12 -38.45
CA ASN A 654 28.89 -4.37 -38.19
C ASN A 654 29.68 -3.06 -37.99
N GLU A 655 29.39 -2.02 -38.77
CA GLU A 655 30.01 -0.69 -38.60
C GLU A 655 29.60 -0.02 -37.28
N LYS A 656 28.36 -0.19 -36.84
CA LYS A 656 27.90 0.29 -35.53
C LYS A 656 28.54 -0.50 -34.38
N ASN A 657 28.62 -1.82 -34.48
CA ASN A 657 29.28 -2.66 -33.47
C ASN A 657 30.76 -2.32 -33.31
N THR A 658 31.47 -2.06 -34.41
CA THR A 658 32.87 -1.61 -34.36
C THR A 658 33.02 -0.22 -33.74
N SER A 659 32.05 0.67 -33.95
CA SER A 659 32.02 1.99 -33.30
C SER A 659 31.74 1.89 -31.80
N ILE A 660 30.81 1.02 -31.39
CA ILE A 660 30.50 0.74 -29.98
C ILE A 660 31.74 0.19 -29.27
N ASN A 661 32.44 -0.77 -29.86
CA ASN A 661 33.68 -1.32 -29.27
C ASN A 661 34.77 -0.25 -29.08
N LYS A 662 34.87 0.73 -30.01
CA LYS A 662 35.82 1.86 -29.85
C LYS A 662 35.41 2.77 -28.70
N LEU A 663 34.13 3.12 -28.59
CA LEU A 663 33.62 3.93 -27.49
C LEU A 663 33.79 3.21 -26.14
N GLU A 664 33.66 1.88 -26.11
CA GLU A 664 33.87 1.08 -24.91
C GLU A 664 35.35 1.04 -24.49
N GLN A 665 36.28 0.96 -25.45
CA GLN A 665 37.72 1.12 -25.18
C GLN A 665 38.06 2.53 -24.68
N GLU A 666 37.44 3.57 -25.26
CA GLU A 666 37.63 4.96 -24.84
C GLU A 666 37.08 5.19 -23.43
N LYS A 667 35.89 4.66 -23.13
CA LYS A 667 35.31 4.66 -21.77
C LYS A 667 36.25 4.02 -20.77
N ASN A 668 36.77 2.83 -21.06
CA ASN A 668 37.71 2.14 -20.17
C ASN A 668 38.99 2.96 -19.95
N SER A 669 39.47 3.66 -20.97
CA SER A 669 40.63 4.55 -20.86
C SER A 669 40.34 5.78 -20.00
N LEU A 670 39.16 6.38 -20.15
CA LEU A 670 38.69 7.48 -19.32
C LEU A 670 38.48 7.05 -17.86
N ASP A 671 37.93 5.86 -17.60
CA ASP A 671 37.78 5.32 -16.24
C ASP A 671 39.13 5.12 -15.56
N ILE A 672 40.17 4.69 -16.29
CA ILE A 672 41.53 4.60 -15.76
C ILE A 672 42.07 6.00 -15.44
N LEU A 673 41.87 6.97 -16.34
CA LEU A 673 42.33 8.35 -16.13
C LEU A 673 41.62 9.02 -14.95
N ILE A 674 40.30 8.80 -14.79
CA ILE A 674 39.52 9.29 -13.66
C ILE A 674 40.05 8.69 -12.36
N LYS A 675 40.29 7.37 -12.32
CA LYS A 675 40.88 6.71 -11.14
C LYS A 675 42.27 7.25 -10.79
N GLU A 676 43.11 7.53 -11.78
CA GLU A 676 44.40 8.20 -11.55
C GLU A 676 44.20 9.61 -10.98
N LYS A 677 43.27 10.39 -11.53
CA LYS A 677 42.99 11.76 -11.06
C LYS A 677 42.38 11.78 -9.65
N ASP A 678 41.53 10.82 -9.32
CA ASP A 678 40.99 10.65 -7.97
C ASP A 678 42.09 10.26 -7.00
N SER A 679 42.99 9.36 -7.38
CA SER A 679 44.18 9.03 -6.58
C SER A 679 45.07 10.26 -6.36
N ASP A 680 45.36 11.03 -7.41
CA ASP A 680 46.12 12.28 -7.32
C ASP A 680 45.44 13.29 -6.38
N TYR A 681 44.12 13.46 -6.50
CA TYR A 681 43.35 14.37 -5.68
C TYR A 681 43.35 13.94 -4.21
N GLN A 682 43.18 12.65 -3.93
CA GLN A 682 43.23 12.10 -2.57
C GLN A 682 44.61 12.29 -1.95
N ASN A 683 45.68 12.07 -2.72
CA ASN A 683 47.04 12.33 -2.27
C ASN A 683 47.27 13.82 -1.97
N LEU A 684 46.79 14.72 -2.83
CA LEU A 684 46.90 16.17 -2.62
C LEU A 684 46.09 16.62 -1.39
N ARG A 685 44.88 16.06 -1.21
CA ARG A 685 44.02 16.32 -0.06
C ARG A 685 44.66 15.86 1.24
N ASN A 686 45.26 14.66 1.25
CA ASN A 686 45.97 14.13 2.41
C ASN A 686 47.19 15.00 2.75
N ASN A 687 48.00 15.39 1.76
CA ASN A 687 49.12 16.31 1.96
C ASN A 687 48.66 17.66 2.52
N TYR A 688 47.53 18.20 2.04
CA TYR A 688 46.96 19.44 2.59
C TYR A 688 46.51 19.28 4.04
N LEU A 689 45.81 18.18 4.37
CA LEU A 689 45.39 17.86 5.73
C LEU A 689 46.58 17.66 6.68
N GLU A 690 47.62 16.98 6.22
CA GLU A 690 48.85 16.77 7.00
C GLU A 690 49.61 18.08 7.22
N THR A 691 49.68 18.95 6.21
CA THR A 691 50.25 20.30 6.34
C THR A 691 49.44 21.15 7.31
N ARG A 692 48.10 21.08 7.24
CA ARG A 692 47.20 21.77 8.15
C ARG A 692 47.37 21.28 9.59
N LYS A 693 47.41 19.96 9.80
CA LYS A 693 47.63 19.34 11.11
C LYS A 693 48.97 19.76 11.70
N ASN A 694 50.05 19.71 10.92
CA ASN A 694 51.36 20.20 11.34
C ASN A 694 51.34 21.69 11.73
N SER A 695 50.54 22.50 11.02
CA SER A 695 50.37 23.92 11.34
C SER A 695 49.55 24.12 12.62
N GLU A 696 48.48 23.35 12.83
CA GLU A 696 47.67 23.34 14.06
C GLU A 696 48.49 22.85 15.27
N ASP A 697 49.34 21.84 15.10
CA ASP A 697 50.26 21.35 16.14
C ASP A 697 51.31 22.42 16.50
N GLN A 698 51.84 23.14 15.52
CA GLN A 698 52.74 24.28 15.75
C GLN A 698 52.03 25.44 16.47
N ILE A 699 50.79 25.77 16.08
CA ILE A 699 49.98 26.79 16.75
C ILE A 699 49.70 26.38 18.20
N SER A 700 49.37 25.11 18.45
CA SER A 700 49.10 24.58 19.79
C SER A 700 50.35 24.65 20.67
N LYS A 701 51.52 24.30 20.11
CA LYS A 701 52.80 24.43 20.81
C LYS A 701 53.16 25.89 21.13
N LEU A 702 52.90 26.80 20.19
CA LEU A 702 53.08 28.24 20.43
C LEU A 702 52.09 28.77 21.48
N LYS A 703 50.84 28.31 21.48
CA LYS A 703 49.85 28.65 22.53
C LYS A 703 50.31 28.17 23.90
N GLN A 704 50.83 26.94 24.00
CA GLN A 704 51.38 26.42 25.24
C GLN A 704 52.59 27.23 25.71
N ASP A 705 53.52 27.56 24.81
CA ASP A 705 54.67 28.41 25.15
C ASP A 705 54.25 29.83 25.62
N VAL A 706 53.18 30.37 25.04
CA VAL A 706 52.60 31.66 25.48
C VAL A 706 51.93 31.51 26.84
N GLN A 707 51.20 30.41 27.09
CA GLN A 707 50.58 30.11 28.37
C GLN A 707 51.63 29.93 29.47
N ASP A 708 52.66 29.11 29.25
CA ASP A 708 53.77 28.91 30.19
C ASP A 708 54.48 30.22 30.55
N LYS A 709 54.60 31.14 29.57
CA LYS A 709 55.16 32.48 29.81
C LYS A 709 54.19 33.37 30.58
N ASN A 710 52.90 33.32 30.28
CA ASN A 710 51.88 34.03 31.04
C ASN A 710 51.80 33.55 32.49
N ASP A 711 51.88 32.25 32.74
CA ASP A 711 51.88 31.68 34.08
C ASP A 711 53.13 32.10 34.85
N LYS A 712 54.30 32.13 34.19
CA LYS A 712 55.54 32.69 34.76
C LYS A 712 55.42 34.19 35.05
N ILE A 713 54.70 34.95 34.23
CA ILE A 713 54.43 36.36 34.46
C ILE A 713 53.43 36.55 35.62
N ALA A 714 52.40 35.72 35.70
CA ALA A 714 51.41 35.73 36.79
C ALA A 714 52.03 35.34 38.14
N ALA A 715 53.12 34.56 38.15
CA ALA A 715 53.91 34.24 39.33
C ALA A 715 54.95 35.30 39.74
N LEU A 716 55.24 36.30 38.88
CA LEU A 716 56.16 37.39 39.22
C LEU A 716 55.66 38.29 40.36
N PRO A 717 54.37 38.68 40.44
CA PRO A 717 53.81 39.40 41.58
C PRO A 717 54.08 38.74 42.93
N GLN A 718 53.84 37.43 43.08
CA GLN A 718 54.15 36.71 44.32
C GLN A 718 55.65 36.69 44.64
N LYS A 719 56.52 36.54 43.63
CA LYS A 719 57.97 36.64 43.83
C LYS A 719 58.43 38.04 44.23
N LEU A 720 57.80 39.08 43.68
CA LEU A 720 58.03 40.47 44.05
C LEU A 720 57.54 40.75 45.47
N GLU A 721 56.36 40.25 45.84
CA GLU A 721 55.80 40.37 47.18
C GLU A 721 56.67 39.68 48.24
N LEU A 722 57.20 38.48 47.95
CA LEU A 722 58.19 37.82 48.81
C LEU A 722 59.48 38.66 48.97
N LYS A 723 59.92 39.32 47.89
CA LYS A 723 61.07 40.24 47.93
C LYS A 723 60.74 41.53 48.68
N ASP A 724 59.52 42.04 48.60
CA ASP A 724 59.05 43.21 49.34
C ASP A 724 58.89 42.90 50.84
N ILE A 725 58.45 41.68 51.19
CA ILE A 725 58.45 41.17 52.57
C ILE A 725 59.89 41.06 53.09
N GLU A 726 60.82 40.53 52.30
CA GLU A 726 62.24 40.43 52.65
C GLU A 726 62.88 41.83 52.83
N ILE A 727 62.58 42.78 51.94
CA ILE A 727 62.99 44.19 52.05
C ILE A 727 62.37 44.84 53.30
N SER A 728 61.10 44.56 53.60
CA SER A 728 60.41 45.08 54.78
C SER A 728 61.01 44.55 56.09
N GLN A 729 61.39 43.26 56.12
CA GLN A 729 62.11 42.64 57.24
C GLN A 729 63.51 43.25 57.42
N LEU A 730 64.25 43.44 56.32
CA LEU A 730 65.55 44.11 56.34
C LEU A 730 65.45 45.57 56.80
N ASN A 731 64.41 46.29 56.38
CA ASN A 731 64.15 47.66 56.83
C ASN A 731 63.75 47.71 58.31
N LYS A 732 63.03 46.71 58.83
CA LYS A 732 62.71 46.59 60.27
C LYS A 732 63.96 46.36 61.12
N LEU A 733 64.88 45.52 60.63
CA LEU A 733 66.21 45.33 61.21
C LEU A 733 67.04 46.62 61.18
N LEU A 734 67.04 47.34 60.05
CA LEU A 734 67.75 48.61 59.92
C LEU A 734 67.24 49.66 60.93
N LYS A 735 65.92 49.79 61.07
CA LYS A 735 65.25 50.71 62.01
C LYS A 735 65.56 50.37 63.47
N SER A 736 65.66 49.08 63.81
CA SER A 736 66.09 48.64 65.15
C SER A 736 67.54 49.04 65.45
N SER A 737 68.44 48.97 64.46
CA SER A 737 69.82 49.43 64.61
C SER A 737 69.94 50.95 64.70
N GLU A 738 69.07 51.71 64.01
CA GLU A 738 69.01 53.17 64.09
C GLU A 738 68.51 53.66 65.47
N VAL A 739 67.55 52.95 66.06
CA VAL A 739 67.07 53.22 67.44
C VAL A 739 68.17 52.93 68.47
N GLU A 740 68.95 51.87 68.28
CA GLU A 740 70.10 51.58 69.14
C GLU A 740 71.22 52.63 68.98
N THR A 741 71.44 53.12 67.75
CA THR A 741 72.44 54.15 67.44
C THR A 741 72.03 55.53 67.97
N THR A 742 70.74 55.86 67.97
CA THR A 742 70.22 57.12 68.53
C THR A 742 70.19 57.10 70.07
N SER A 743 69.92 55.95 70.68
CA SER A 743 70.07 55.73 72.13
C SER A 743 71.51 55.94 72.59
N LYS A 744 72.48 55.28 71.92
CA LYS A 744 73.91 55.47 72.19
C LYS A 744 74.38 56.91 71.94
N ASN A 745 73.83 57.60 70.94
CA ASN A 745 74.14 59.02 70.69
C ASN A 745 73.59 59.97 71.77
N LYS A 746 72.47 59.62 72.43
CA LYS A 746 71.91 60.38 73.56
C LYS A 746 72.79 60.21 74.80
N GLU A 747 73.23 58.98 75.06
CA GLU A 747 74.19 58.67 76.12
C GLU A 747 75.55 59.38 75.92
N ILE A 748 76.04 59.46 74.67
CA ILE A 748 77.24 60.24 74.31
C ILE A 748 77.04 61.76 74.49
N LYS A 749 75.84 62.29 74.26
CA LYS A 749 75.52 63.72 74.44
C LYS A 749 75.49 64.10 75.93
N ASP A 750 74.98 63.22 76.78
CA ASP A 750 74.96 63.41 78.24
C ASP A 750 76.37 63.26 78.85
N LEU A 751 77.19 62.35 78.33
CA LEU A 751 78.61 62.25 78.69
C LEU A 751 79.43 63.48 78.25
N ARG A 752 79.11 64.12 77.11
CA ARG A 752 79.78 65.34 76.64
C ARG A 752 79.43 66.58 77.46
N ASN A 753 78.19 66.73 77.90
CA ASN A 753 77.78 67.83 78.79
C ASN A 753 78.42 67.70 80.19
N ASN A 754 78.57 66.47 80.70
CA ASN A 754 79.29 66.21 81.94
C ASN A 754 80.82 66.40 81.80
N LEU A 755 81.40 66.12 80.62
CA LEU A 755 82.81 66.39 80.30
C LEU A 755 83.12 67.90 80.22
N GLN A 756 82.18 68.73 79.76
CA GLN A 756 82.35 70.19 79.66
C GLN A 756 82.33 70.88 81.04
N LEU A 757 81.48 70.40 81.97
CA LEU A 757 81.50 70.83 83.38
C LEU A 757 82.73 70.30 84.16
N ALA A 758 83.29 69.16 83.75
CA ALA A 758 84.54 68.63 84.30
C ALA A 758 85.79 69.37 83.80
N GLN A 759 85.79 69.85 82.55
CA GLN A 759 86.91 70.61 81.95
C GLN A 759 87.12 72.01 82.56
N GLU A 760 86.06 72.69 83.02
CA GLU A 760 86.19 73.94 83.80
C GLU A 760 86.67 73.71 85.25
N LYS A 761 86.45 72.53 85.82
CA LYS A 761 86.93 72.12 87.15
C LYS A 761 88.38 71.62 87.12
N ILE A 762 88.83 71.03 86.01
CA ILE A 762 90.20 70.54 85.79
C ILE A 762 91.23 71.68 85.72
N LYS A 763 90.85 72.87 85.21
CA LYS A 763 91.70 74.08 85.20
C LYS A 763 92.09 74.57 86.61
N ASN A 764 91.30 74.25 87.64
CA ASN A 764 91.54 74.62 89.04
C ASN A 764 92.17 73.49 89.89
N LEU A 765 92.35 72.29 89.33
CA LEU A 765 92.94 71.12 90.01
C LEU A 765 94.35 70.78 89.51
N THR A 766 94.74 71.27 88.32
CA THR A 766 96.12 71.16 87.80
C THR A 766 97.16 71.84 88.68
N ASP A 767 96.80 72.91 89.40
CA ASP A 767 97.70 73.60 90.35
C ASP A 767 97.87 72.86 91.69
N LYS A 768 97.07 71.80 91.96
CA LYS A 768 97.18 70.94 93.16
C LYS A 768 97.76 69.54 92.86
N LEU A 769 98.08 69.24 91.60
CA LEU A 769 98.54 67.92 91.13
C LEU A 769 100.04 67.65 91.40
N SER A 770 100.78 68.60 91.96
CA SER A 770 102.20 68.42 92.31
C SER A 770 102.44 67.62 93.60
N GLU A 771 101.43 67.44 94.47
CA GLU A 771 101.57 66.72 95.75
C GLU A 771 101.04 65.28 95.71
N SER A 772 100.23 64.91 94.72
CA SER A 772 99.59 63.58 94.61
C SER A 772 100.46 62.51 93.91
N SER A 773 101.68 62.84 93.48
CA SER A 773 102.57 61.92 92.75
C SER A 773 103.08 60.76 93.61
N ASN A 774 103.13 60.90 94.93
CA ASN A 774 103.64 59.87 95.85
C ASN A 774 102.58 58.82 96.27
N ALA A 775 101.31 58.99 95.90
CA ALA A 775 100.22 58.04 96.19
C ALA A 775 99.90 57.08 95.01
N VAL A 776 100.60 57.24 93.88
CA VAL A 776 100.36 56.49 92.63
C VAL A 776 101.11 55.15 92.62
N GLU A 777 102.23 55.03 93.34
CA GLU A 777 103.02 53.79 93.42
C GLU A 777 102.29 52.64 94.17
N GLU A 778 101.42 52.95 95.13
CA GLU A 778 100.71 51.96 95.94
C GLU A 778 99.45 51.40 95.25
N LYS A 779 98.82 52.14 94.33
CA LYS A 779 97.64 51.71 93.55
C LYS A 779 97.97 50.80 92.36
N LEU A 780 99.23 50.72 91.95
CA LEU A 780 99.68 49.93 90.81
C LEU A 780 99.68 48.42 91.14
N SER A 781 100.00 48.06 92.39
CA SER A 781 100.04 46.67 92.87
C SER A 781 98.65 46.02 92.97
N SER A 782 97.59 46.78 93.30
CA SER A 782 96.23 46.21 93.40
C SER A 782 95.55 45.97 92.04
N LYS A 783 96.04 46.62 90.97
CA LYS A 783 95.49 46.48 89.61
C LYS A 783 96.01 45.24 88.89
N GLU A 784 97.17 44.71 89.28
CA GLU A 784 97.74 43.49 88.71
C GLU A 784 96.95 42.22 89.11
N ASP A 785 96.43 42.16 90.34
CA ASP A 785 95.60 41.03 90.82
C ASP A 785 94.20 40.98 90.17
N GLU A 786 93.64 42.14 89.80
CA GLU A 786 92.33 42.25 89.14
C GLU A 786 92.39 41.77 87.68
N ILE A 787 93.53 41.99 87.01
CA ILE A 787 93.81 41.53 85.65
C ILE A 787 93.88 40.00 85.57
N PHE A 788 94.40 39.33 86.60
CA PHE A 788 94.51 37.87 86.63
C PHE A 788 93.14 37.19 86.64
N LYS A 789 92.19 37.67 87.46
CA LYS A 789 90.82 37.12 87.55
C LYS A 789 90.01 37.32 86.26
N LEU A 790 90.16 38.47 85.59
CA LEU A 790 89.51 38.72 84.31
C LEU A 790 90.01 37.77 83.20
N LYS A 791 91.31 37.42 83.21
CA LYS A 791 91.89 36.46 82.27
C LYS A 791 91.35 35.04 82.47
N GLU A 792 91.09 34.64 83.71
CA GLU A 792 90.56 33.31 84.03
C GLU A 792 89.10 33.16 83.53
N ASN A 793 88.25 34.14 83.78
CA ASN A 793 86.86 34.15 83.32
C ASN A 793 86.74 34.17 81.78
N PHE A 794 87.56 34.97 81.10
CA PHE A 794 87.57 35.01 79.63
C PHE A 794 87.92 33.65 79.01
N ASN A 795 88.84 32.91 79.62
CA ASN A 795 89.21 31.58 79.14
C ASN A 795 88.10 30.54 79.35
N ALA A 796 87.29 30.69 80.40
CA ALA A 796 86.13 29.82 80.64
C ALA A 796 85.03 30.05 79.59
N ASP A 797 84.64 31.30 79.35
CA ASP A 797 83.64 31.67 78.32
C ASP A 797 84.08 31.24 76.92
N LYS A 798 85.37 31.42 76.60
CA LYS A 798 85.92 30.97 75.31
C LYS A 798 85.74 29.47 75.12
N LYS A 799 85.99 28.67 76.16
CA LYS A 799 85.85 27.21 76.09
C LYS A 799 84.40 26.77 75.90
N GLU A 800 83.44 27.48 76.50
CA GLU A 800 82.01 27.23 76.30
C GLU A 800 81.58 27.55 74.86
N LYS A 801 82.03 28.69 74.32
CA LYS A 801 81.75 29.06 72.92
C LYS A 801 82.41 28.13 71.91
N ASP A 802 83.62 27.65 72.17
CA ASP A 802 84.28 26.64 71.32
C ASP A 802 83.49 25.31 71.31
N GLN A 803 82.87 24.92 72.44
CA GLN A 803 81.99 23.75 72.50
C GLN A 803 80.68 23.95 71.72
N GLU A 804 80.09 25.14 71.79
CA GLU A 804 78.89 25.51 71.04
C GLU A 804 79.14 25.49 69.52
N ILE A 805 80.27 26.05 69.07
CA ILE A 805 80.72 26.01 67.67
C ILE A 805 80.87 24.57 67.19
N THR A 806 81.42 23.68 68.02
CA THR A 806 81.60 22.27 67.67
C THR A 806 80.26 21.56 67.46
N LYS A 807 79.27 21.83 68.32
CA LYS A 807 77.90 21.29 68.17
C LYS A 807 77.22 21.81 66.91
N LEU A 808 77.30 23.11 66.64
CA LEU A 808 76.75 23.71 65.43
C LEU A 808 77.42 23.15 64.16
N THR A 809 78.73 22.94 64.19
CA THR A 809 79.48 22.32 63.09
C THR A 809 79.01 20.89 62.83
N SER A 810 78.75 20.10 63.89
CA SER A 810 78.19 18.74 63.74
C SER A 810 76.78 18.75 63.14
N LEU A 811 75.90 19.65 63.59
CA LEU A 811 74.55 19.81 63.05
C LEU A 811 74.56 20.26 61.58
N LEU A 812 75.48 21.17 61.23
CA LEU A 812 75.67 21.61 59.85
C LEU A 812 76.07 20.44 58.94
N ASN A 813 77.01 19.61 59.40
CA ASN A 813 77.44 18.43 58.66
C ASN A 813 76.30 17.40 58.50
N GLN A 814 75.48 17.19 59.54
CA GLN A 814 74.29 16.33 59.43
C GLN A 814 73.28 16.87 58.40
N ARG A 815 73.00 18.17 58.42
CA ARG A 815 72.13 18.80 57.42
C ARG A 815 72.71 18.69 56.01
N LYS A 816 74.03 18.82 55.86
CA LYS A 816 74.71 18.65 54.58
C LYS A 816 74.50 17.23 54.02
N TYR A 817 74.73 16.20 54.82
CA TYR A 817 74.44 14.81 54.39
C TYR A 817 72.98 14.61 54.01
N LYS A 818 72.04 15.23 54.74
CA LYS A 818 70.62 15.12 54.39
C LYS A 818 70.27 15.84 53.08
N ILE A 819 70.91 16.98 52.81
CA ILE A 819 70.78 17.69 51.53
C ILE A 819 71.33 16.83 50.40
N ASP A 820 72.49 16.18 50.59
CA ASP A 820 73.08 15.30 49.58
C ASP A 820 72.14 14.11 49.27
N GLU A 821 71.58 13.47 50.29
CA GLU A 821 70.60 12.38 50.13
C GLU A 821 69.32 12.82 49.41
N LEU A 822 68.78 14.00 49.76
CA LEU A 822 67.62 14.57 49.07
C LEU A 822 67.94 14.92 47.62
N THR A 823 69.16 15.37 47.33
CA THR A 823 69.62 15.69 45.98
C THR A 823 69.68 14.44 45.11
N GLU A 824 70.24 13.34 45.63
CA GLU A 824 70.24 12.04 44.92
C GLU A 824 68.81 11.52 44.68
N SER A 825 67.89 11.71 45.63
CA SER A 825 66.49 11.31 45.47
C SER A 825 65.77 12.14 44.40
N ILE A 826 66.05 13.44 44.32
CA ILE A 826 65.55 14.32 43.25
C ILE A 826 66.10 13.90 41.89
N GLU A 827 67.39 13.56 41.79
CA GLU A 827 67.99 13.05 40.54
C GLU A 827 67.32 11.75 40.08
N SER A 828 67.04 10.81 41.00
CA SER A 828 66.30 9.58 40.67
C SER A 828 64.90 9.89 40.14
N LEU A 829 64.15 10.76 40.82
CA LEU A 829 62.80 11.14 40.39
C LEU A 829 62.80 11.84 39.02
N ASN A 830 63.81 12.67 38.73
CA ASN A 830 63.96 13.29 37.43
C ASN A 830 64.19 12.25 36.31
N ASN A 831 64.99 11.21 36.57
CA ASN A 831 65.19 10.13 35.62
C ASN A 831 63.90 9.32 35.37
N ASP A 832 63.09 9.11 36.41
CA ASP A 832 61.78 8.46 36.29
C ASP A 832 60.80 9.33 35.48
N ILE A 833 60.80 10.65 35.71
CA ILE A 833 60.00 11.60 34.93
C ILE A 833 60.39 11.56 33.45
N ASP A 834 61.68 11.52 33.14
CA ASP A 834 62.15 11.47 31.75
C ASP A 834 61.79 10.13 31.07
N SER A 835 61.84 9.03 31.82
CA SER A 835 61.37 7.72 31.35
C SER A 835 59.86 7.73 31.08
N LEU A 836 59.06 8.34 31.97
CA LEU A 836 57.61 8.50 31.78
C LEU A 836 57.29 9.40 30.58
N LYS A 837 58.02 10.49 30.36
CA LYS A 837 57.87 11.34 29.18
C LYS A 837 58.15 10.57 27.88
N SER A 838 59.17 9.71 27.87
CA SER A 838 59.46 8.85 26.71
C SER A 838 58.30 7.89 26.43
N ASN A 839 57.77 7.22 27.45
CA ASN A 839 56.63 6.31 27.30
C ASN A 839 55.36 7.05 26.84
N LEU A 840 55.11 8.25 27.38
CA LEU A 840 53.98 9.08 26.95
C LEU A 840 54.10 9.48 25.48
N LYS A 841 55.33 9.75 25.01
CA LYS A 841 55.60 10.05 23.61
C LYS A 841 55.35 8.84 22.71
N ASP A 842 55.81 7.66 23.12
CA ASP A 842 55.56 6.41 22.38
C ASP A 842 54.07 6.07 22.30
N GLU A 843 53.31 6.25 23.39
CA GLU A 843 51.86 6.07 23.40
C GLU A 843 51.14 7.13 22.54
N SER A 844 51.59 8.39 22.56
CA SER A 844 51.07 9.45 21.67
C SER A 844 51.28 9.10 20.19
N ASP A 845 52.42 8.51 19.84
CA ASP A 845 52.73 8.10 18.47
C ASP A 845 51.89 6.88 18.06
N ARG A 846 51.67 5.90 18.96
CA ARG A 846 50.72 4.80 18.75
C ARG A 846 49.28 5.26 18.57
N ASN A 847 48.87 6.27 19.33
CA ASN A 847 47.52 6.81 19.25
C ASN A 847 47.31 7.54 17.92
N SER A 848 48.35 8.24 17.43
CA SER A 848 48.36 8.84 16.09
C SER A 848 48.23 7.80 14.98
N GLN A 849 48.96 6.68 15.08
CA GLN A 849 48.83 5.55 14.14
C GLN A 849 47.43 4.91 14.20
N SER A 850 46.86 4.78 15.41
CA SER A 850 45.51 4.24 15.58
C SER A 850 44.46 5.16 14.95
N ALA A 851 44.59 6.48 15.11
CA ALA A 851 43.72 7.46 14.47
C ALA A 851 43.80 7.39 12.92
N GLU A 852 44.98 7.19 12.36
CA GLU A 852 45.17 7.01 10.91
C GLU A 852 44.52 5.71 10.40
N ILE A 853 44.64 4.63 11.15
CA ILE A 853 43.95 3.36 10.85
C ILE A 853 42.43 3.54 10.89
N ILE A 854 41.90 4.28 11.87
CA ILE A 854 40.47 4.60 11.97
C ILE A 854 40.02 5.37 10.73
N GLN A 855 40.73 6.42 10.33
CA GLN A 855 40.40 7.18 9.11
C GLN A 855 40.39 6.32 7.84
N LEU A 856 41.36 5.40 7.70
CA LEU A 856 41.37 4.45 6.59
C LEU A 856 40.17 3.49 6.63
N LYS A 857 39.78 3.06 7.83
CA LYS A 857 38.60 2.19 8.01
C LYS A 857 37.29 2.93 7.74
N ASP A 858 37.17 4.19 8.15
CA ASP A 858 36.01 5.02 7.86
C ASP A 858 35.85 5.26 6.36
N LYS A 859 36.96 5.50 5.65
CA LYS A 859 36.95 5.57 4.18
C LYS A 859 36.49 4.25 3.56
N GLN A 860 37.02 3.11 4.02
CA GLN A 860 36.58 1.79 3.54
C GLN A 860 35.10 1.50 3.84
N ILE A 861 34.58 1.98 4.97
CA ILE A 861 33.17 1.84 5.33
C ILE A 861 32.33 2.68 4.38
N LYS A 862 32.70 3.95 4.15
CA LYS A 862 32.00 4.84 3.22
C LYS A 862 31.94 4.28 1.80
N ASP A 863 33.06 3.79 1.27
CA ASP A 863 33.11 3.17 -0.06
C ASP A 863 32.19 1.92 -0.13
N ARG A 864 32.09 1.15 0.96
CA ARG A 864 31.18 0.01 1.05
C ARG A 864 29.71 0.45 1.16
N GLU A 865 29.40 1.50 1.89
CA GLU A 865 28.04 2.06 1.99
C GLU A 865 27.56 2.55 0.63
N GLU A 866 28.40 3.28 -0.12
CA GLU A 866 28.08 3.71 -1.49
C GLU A 866 27.84 2.49 -2.42
N SER A 867 28.65 1.44 -2.29
CA SER A 867 28.46 0.21 -3.07
C SER A 867 27.18 -0.56 -2.68
N VAL A 868 26.80 -0.54 -1.40
CA VAL A 868 25.53 -1.11 -0.92
C VAL A 868 24.35 -0.31 -1.44
N GLU A 869 24.46 1.02 -1.48
CA GLU A 869 23.40 1.88 -2.00
C GLU A 869 23.19 1.67 -3.51
N ASP A 870 24.25 1.52 -4.28
CA ASP A 870 24.14 1.16 -5.70
C ASP A 870 23.49 -0.23 -5.89
N LEU A 871 23.90 -1.23 -5.10
CA LEU A 871 23.27 -2.56 -5.11
C LEU A 871 21.79 -2.49 -4.74
N ASN A 872 21.40 -1.66 -3.78
CA ASN A 872 19.99 -1.45 -3.41
C ASN A 872 19.20 -0.80 -4.55
N ARG A 873 19.74 0.20 -5.23
CA ARG A 873 19.11 0.79 -6.42
C ARG A 873 18.97 -0.24 -7.54
N GLN A 874 19.94 -1.13 -7.71
CA GLN A 874 19.85 -2.22 -8.67
C GLN A 874 18.78 -3.25 -8.28
N LEU A 875 18.69 -3.61 -6.99
CA LEU A 875 17.63 -4.49 -6.46
C LEU A 875 16.25 -3.89 -6.68
N GLU A 876 16.06 -2.60 -6.40
CA GLU A 876 14.79 -1.90 -6.60
C GLU A 876 14.38 -1.88 -8.10
N ARG A 877 15.34 -1.69 -9.01
CA ARG A 877 15.08 -1.82 -10.45
C ARG A 877 14.70 -3.25 -10.85
N LEU A 878 15.32 -4.26 -10.25
CA LEU A 878 15.00 -5.67 -10.50
C LEU A 878 13.64 -6.07 -9.92
N GLU A 879 13.29 -5.59 -8.72
CA GLU A 879 11.97 -5.77 -8.11
C GLU A 879 10.87 -5.14 -8.97
N ASN A 880 11.07 -3.93 -9.45
CA ASN A 880 10.12 -3.28 -10.36
C ASN A 880 9.98 -4.05 -11.69
N LYS A 881 11.08 -4.59 -12.23
CA LYS A 881 11.03 -5.47 -13.42
C LYS A 881 10.31 -6.78 -13.14
N LEU A 882 10.51 -7.38 -11.97
CA LEU A 882 9.81 -8.59 -11.55
C LEU A 882 8.32 -8.31 -11.41
N LYS A 883 7.94 -7.18 -10.80
CA LYS A 883 6.54 -6.78 -10.67
C LYS A 883 5.85 -6.60 -12.03
N LEU A 884 6.50 -5.92 -12.97
CA LEU A 884 6.01 -5.82 -14.35
C LEU A 884 5.88 -7.20 -15.02
N LYS A 885 6.81 -8.13 -14.74
CA LYS A 885 6.75 -9.51 -15.24
C LYS A 885 5.64 -10.33 -14.58
N ASP A 886 5.36 -10.09 -13.31
CA ASP A 886 4.25 -10.72 -12.59
C ASP A 886 2.91 -10.21 -13.11
N ASP A 887 2.80 -8.92 -13.41
CA ASP A 887 1.64 -8.32 -14.07
C ASP A 887 1.47 -8.91 -15.49
N ASP A 888 2.55 -8.99 -16.29
CA ASP A 888 2.53 -9.67 -17.60
C ASP A 888 2.07 -11.14 -17.47
N LEU A 889 2.54 -11.86 -16.45
CA LEU A 889 2.18 -13.26 -16.19
C LEU A 889 0.72 -13.40 -15.76
N ALA A 890 0.19 -12.45 -14.98
CA ALA A 890 -1.21 -12.40 -14.59
C ALA A 890 -2.10 -12.19 -15.82
N ASP A 891 -1.73 -11.27 -16.70
CA ASP A 891 -2.43 -11.03 -17.97
C ASP A 891 -2.38 -12.26 -18.88
N LEU A 892 -1.21 -12.89 -19.00
CA LEU A 892 -1.07 -14.15 -19.74
C LEU A 892 -1.93 -15.27 -19.14
N ASN A 893 -2.00 -15.40 -17.82
CA ASN A 893 -2.84 -16.39 -17.15
C ASN A 893 -4.34 -16.11 -17.39
N ASN A 894 -4.76 -14.85 -17.37
CA ASN A 894 -6.13 -14.48 -17.72
C ASN A 894 -6.45 -14.86 -19.16
N VAL A 895 -5.55 -14.55 -20.11
CA VAL A 895 -5.69 -14.96 -21.52
C VAL A 895 -5.73 -16.48 -21.66
N ILE A 896 -4.88 -17.22 -20.93
CA ILE A 896 -4.90 -18.69 -20.92
C ILE A 896 -6.24 -19.21 -20.38
N SER A 897 -6.75 -18.64 -19.29
CA SER A 897 -8.06 -18.99 -18.72
C SER A 897 -9.20 -18.74 -19.70
N ASP A 898 -9.18 -17.61 -20.41
CA ASP A 898 -10.16 -17.30 -21.45
C ASP A 898 -10.06 -18.30 -22.61
N LYS A 899 -8.84 -18.63 -23.04
CA LYS A 899 -8.61 -19.65 -24.07
C LYS A 899 -9.04 -21.04 -23.61
N ASP A 900 -8.84 -21.40 -22.34
CA ASP A 900 -9.34 -22.66 -21.77
C ASP A 900 -10.87 -22.66 -21.74
N GLY A 901 -11.51 -21.53 -21.44
CA GLY A 901 -12.95 -21.34 -21.59
C GLY A 901 -13.43 -21.60 -23.02
N VAL A 902 -12.76 -20.98 -24.01
CA VAL A 902 -13.05 -21.21 -25.44
C VAL A 902 -12.80 -22.67 -25.84
N ILE A 903 -11.70 -23.29 -25.39
CA ILE A 903 -11.38 -24.70 -25.65
C ILE A 903 -12.45 -25.61 -25.07
N ASN A 904 -12.94 -25.32 -23.86
CA ASN A 904 -14.02 -26.10 -23.25
C ASN A 904 -15.32 -25.96 -24.03
N ASN A 905 -15.66 -24.74 -24.48
CA ASN A 905 -16.82 -24.51 -25.34
C ASN A 905 -16.69 -25.27 -26.68
N LEU A 906 -15.53 -25.20 -27.33
CA LEU A 906 -15.25 -25.95 -28.55
C LEU A 906 -15.31 -27.46 -28.32
N LYS A 907 -14.83 -27.97 -27.16
CA LYS A 907 -14.97 -29.39 -26.80
C LYS A 907 -16.43 -29.78 -26.66
N THR A 908 -17.27 -28.96 -26.01
CA THR A 908 -18.70 -29.23 -25.91
C THR A 908 -19.39 -29.18 -27.27
N GLU A 909 -19.02 -28.23 -28.14
CA GLU A 909 -19.54 -28.18 -29.51
C GLU A 909 -19.10 -29.39 -30.34
N ILE A 910 -17.85 -29.83 -30.20
CA ILE A 910 -17.35 -31.06 -30.83
C ILE A 910 -18.09 -32.29 -30.29
N ASP A 911 -18.33 -32.39 -28.98
CA ASP A 911 -19.09 -33.49 -28.40
C ASP A 911 -20.53 -33.53 -28.90
N ASP A 912 -21.17 -32.37 -29.05
CA ASP A 912 -22.52 -32.30 -29.62
C ASP A 912 -22.54 -32.56 -31.13
N ALA A 913 -21.52 -32.12 -31.88
CA ALA A 913 -21.33 -32.49 -33.27
C ALA A 913 -21.11 -34.01 -33.42
N ASN A 914 -20.33 -34.62 -32.53
CA ASN A 914 -20.10 -36.06 -32.49
C ASN A 914 -21.39 -36.84 -32.17
N LYS A 915 -22.22 -36.36 -31.23
CA LYS A 915 -23.55 -36.94 -30.99
C LYS A 915 -24.42 -36.88 -32.24
N LYS A 916 -24.46 -35.73 -32.93
CA LYS A 916 -25.19 -35.59 -34.20
C LYS A 916 -24.64 -36.52 -35.28
N LEU A 917 -23.33 -36.74 -35.31
CA LEU A 917 -22.69 -37.65 -36.27
C LEU A 917 -23.09 -39.11 -36.00
N VAL A 918 -23.15 -39.52 -34.73
CA VAL A 918 -23.69 -40.83 -34.32
C VAL A 918 -25.16 -40.98 -34.69
N GLU A 919 -25.98 -39.94 -34.51
CA GLU A 919 -27.37 -39.93 -34.98
C GLU A 919 -27.43 -40.06 -36.51
N MET A 920 -26.56 -39.36 -37.23
CA MET A 920 -26.48 -39.41 -38.69
C MET A 920 -26.06 -40.80 -39.19
N ASP A 921 -25.13 -41.47 -38.51
CA ASP A 921 -24.75 -42.85 -38.78
C ASP A 921 -25.94 -43.80 -38.57
N SER A 922 -26.73 -43.61 -37.51
CA SER A 922 -27.94 -44.39 -37.25
C SER A 922 -29.01 -44.20 -38.32
N LEU A 923 -29.18 -42.95 -38.81
CA LEU A 923 -30.07 -42.63 -39.92
C LEU A 923 -29.54 -43.22 -41.23
N SER A 924 -28.23 -43.21 -41.45
CA SER A 924 -27.60 -43.83 -42.61
C SER A 924 -27.83 -45.35 -42.61
N GLU A 925 -27.71 -46.02 -41.47
CA GLU A 925 -28.09 -47.44 -41.30
C GLU A 925 -29.59 -47.68 -41.57
N GLU A 926 -30.47 -46.77 -41.13
CA GLU A 926 -31.90 -46.87 -41.42
C GLU A 926 -32.19 -46.69 -42.92
N ILE A 927 -31.51 -45.76 -43.59
CA ILE A 927 -31.58 -45.57 -45.03
C ILE A 927 -31.11 -46.82 -45.76
N THR A 928 -29.98 -47.41 -45.37
CA THR A 928 -29.49 -48.65 -46.02
C THR A 928 -30.48 -49.80 -45.85
N ARG A 929 -31.15 -49.92 -44.69
CA ARG A 929 -32.23 -50.90 -44.49
C ARG A 929 -33.44 -50.60 -45.38
N LYS A 930 -33.84 -49.34 -45.51
CA LYS A 930 -34.95 -48.94 -46.39
C LYS A 930 -34.61 -49.16 -47.86
N ASP A 931 -33.38 -48.92 -48.28
CA ASP A 931 -32.90 -49.21 -49.64
C ASP A 931 -32.97 -50.72 -49.93
N GLY A 932 -32.61 -51.57 -48.97
CA GLY A 932 -32.82 -53.02 -49.09
C GLY A 932 -34.29 -53.42 -49.25
N VAL A 933 -35.21 -52.77 -48.52
CA VAL A 933 -36.66 -52.99 -48.68
C VAL A 933 -37.16 -52.47 -50.02
N ILE A 934 -36.62 -51.36 -50.53
CA ILE A 934 -36.93 -50.83 -51.86
C ILE A 934 -36.46 -51.83 -52.93
N GLU A 935 -35.25 -52.37 -52.81
CA GLU A 935 -34.73 -53.39 -53.74
C GLU A 935 -35.64 -54.64 -53.77
N ASP A 936 -36.11 -55.10 -52.62
CA ASP A 936 -37.06 -56.23 -52.53
C ASP A 936 -38.42 -55.89 -53.15
N LYS A 937 -38.91 -54.66 -52.95
CA LYS A 937 -40.16 -54.18 -53.58
C LYS A 937 -39.99 -54.02 -55.09
N GLU A 938 -38.83 -53.58 -55.57
CA GLU A 938 -38.51 -53.49 -56.99
C GLU A 938 -38.47 -54.87 -57.64
N LYS A 939 -37.85 -55.88 -56.99
CA LYS A 939 -37.91 -57.28 -57.44
C LYS A 939 -39.34 -57.79 -57.52
N LEU A 940 -40.17 -57.52 -56.51
CA LEU A 940 -41.58 -57.90 -56.50
C LEU A 940 -42.40 -57.19 -57.60
N ILE A 941 -42.12 -55.91 -57.87
CA ILE A 941 -42.74 -55.17 -58.99
C ILE A 941 -42.31 -55.77 -60.33
N GLN A 942 -41.05 -56.18 -60.46
CA GLN A 942 -40.53 -56.80 -61.68
C GLN A 942 -41.18 -58.17 -61.92
N GLU A 943 -41.38 -58.99 -60.87
CA GLU A 943 -42.14 -60.24 -60.94
C GLU A 943 -43.60 -60.01 -61.31
N ASN A 944 -44.26 -59.04 -60.67
CA ASN A 944 -45.64 -58.68 -61.01
C ASN A 944 -45.77 -58.15 -62.44
N SER A 945 -44.78 -57.42 -62.94
CA SER A 945 -44.75 -56.93 -64.32
C SER A 945 -44.62 -58.08 -65.31
N ARG A 946 -43.78 -59.07 -65.03
CA ARG A 946 -43.69 -60.31 -65.82
C ARG A 946 -45.00 -61.11 -65.78
N ALA A 947 -45.65 -61.21 -64.63
CA ALA A 947 -46.94 -61.88 -64.50
C ALA A 947 -48.05 -61.15 -65.31
N LEU A 948 -48.05 -59.81 -65.28
CA LEU A 948 -48.94 -58.98 -66.10
C LEU A 948 -48.68 -59.16 -67.60
N GLU A 949 -47.43 -59.31 -68.01
CA GLU A 949 -47.05 -59.57 -69.40
C GLU A 949 -47.56 -60.95 -69.87
N VAL A 950 -47.45 -61.97 -69.02
CA VAL A 950 -48.05 -63.30 -69.25
C VAL A 950 -49.58 -63.20 -69.34
N GLU A 951 -50.22 -62.42 -68.47
CA GLU A 951 -51.68 -62.29 -68.54
C GLU A 951 -52.14 -61.44 -69.73
N ASN A 952 -51.35 -60.45 -70.15
CA ASN A 952 -51.62 -59.68 -71.37
C ASN A 952 -51.48 -60.55 -72.63
N THR A 953 -50.49 -61.44 -72.69
CA THR A 953 -50.40 -62.44 -73.77
C THR A 953 -51.60 -63.39 -73.74
N ARG A 954 -52.04 -63.83 -72.55
CA ARG A 954 -53.26 -64.63 -72.39
C ARG A 954 -54.53 -63.90 -72.84
N ILE A 955 -54.66 -62.61 -72.54
CA ILE A 955 -55.76 -61.77 -73.00
C ILE A 955 -55.73 -61.62 -74.52
N ALA A 956 -54.54 -61.47 -75.13
CA ALA A 956 -54.41 -61.44 -76.59
C ALA A 956 -54.85 -62.76 -77.23
N GLU A 957 -54.46 -63.90 -76.67
CA GLU A 957 -54.94 -65.23 -77.10
C GLU A 957 -56.46 -65.37 -76.97
N LEU A 958 -57.04 -64.89 -75.86
CA LEU A 958 -58.49 -64.92 -75.65
C LEU A 958 -59.22 -64.02 -76.64
N LYS A 959 -58.67 -62.84 -76.98
CA LYS A 959 -59.21 -61.98 -78.04
C LYS A 959 -59.22 -62.68 -79.38
N ASP A 960 -58.12 -63.33 -79.76
CA ASP A 960 -58.00 -64.13 -80.98
C ASP A 960 -59.02 -65.26 -81.06
N ILE A 961 -59.27 -65.94 -79.94
CA ILE A 961 -60.30 -66.99 -79.84
C ILE A 961 -61.70 -66.39 -79.99
N VAL A 962 -61.98 -65.24 -79.37
CA VAL A 962 -63.26 -64.54 -79.49
C VAL A 962 -63.47 -64.06 -80.93
N GLU A 963 -62.45 -63.54 -81.60
CA GLU A 963 -62.49 -63.13 -83.00
C GLU A 963 -62.86 -64.32 -83.91
N ARG A 964 -62.20 -65.47 -83.71
CA ARG A 964 -62.54 -66.73 -84.42
C ARG A 964 -63.97 -67.19 -84.14
N LYS A 965 -64.40 -67.17 -82.88
CA LYS A 965 -65.78 -67.52 -82.49
C LYS A 965 -66.80 -66.56 -83.11
N ASN A 966 -66.50 -65.27 -83.20
CA ASN A 966 -67.35 -64.28 -83.86
C ASN A 966 -67.41 -64.54 -85.37
N GLN A 967 -66.30 -64.90 -86.00
CA GLN A 967 -66.26 -65.32 -87.40
C GLN A 967 -67.12 -66.57 -87.64
N ASP A 968 -67.05 -67.56 -86.75
CA ASP A 968 -67.90 -68.76 -86.80
C ASP A 968 -69.39 -68.42 -86.65
N ILE A 969 -69.73 -67.51 -85.73
CA ILE A 969 -71.10 -67.01 -85.57
C ILE A 969 -71.57 -66.33 -86.86
N GLU A 970 -70.73 -65.50 -87.49
CA GLU A 970 -71.08 -64.82 -88.74
C GLU A 970 -71.26 -65.82 -89.91
N ASN A 971 -70.41 -66.84 -89.97
CA ASN A 971 -70.57 -67.96 -90.91
C ASN A 971 -71.87 -68.73 -90.66
N HIS A 972 -72.22 -69.00 -89.40
CA HIS A 972 -73.49 -69.63 -89.04
C HIS A 972 -74.70 -68.75 -89.37
N LYS A 973 -74.63 -67.43 -89.16
CA LYS A 973 -75.68 -66.49 -89.60
C LYS A 973 -75.87 -66.54 -91.10
N LYS A 974 -74.78 -66.57 -91.86
CA LYS A 974 -74.82 -66.70 -93.32
C LYS A 974 -75.47 -68.02 -93.74
N LEU A 975 -75.09 -69.13 -93.11
CA LEU A 975 -75.72 -70.44 -93.36
C LEU A 975 -77.22 -70.45 -93.02
N ILE A 976 -77.63 -69.81 -91.92
CA ILE A 976 -79.05 -69.65 -91.56
C ILE A 976 -79.77 -68.76 -92.58
N SER A 977 -79.13 -67.70 -93.07
CA SER A 977 -79.67 -66.86 -94.14
C SER A 977 -79.86 -67.65 -95.43
N ASP A 978 -78.88 -68.44 -95.84
CA ASP A 978 -78.95 -69.29 -97.03
C ASP A 978 -80.06 -70.35 -96.89
N LYS A 979 -80.21 -70.94 -95.69
CA LYS A 979 -81.31 -71.88 -95.38
C LYS A 979 -82.68 -71.20 -95.34
N ASN A 980 -82.77 -69.95 -94.88
CA ASN A 980 -83.99 -69.16 -94.94
C ASN A 980 -84.36 -68.77 -96.37
N GLU A 981 -83.39 -68.48 -97.24
CA GLU A 981 -83.62 -68.28 -98.67
C GLU A 981 -84.13 -69.57 -99.35
N GLU A 982 -83.58 -70.74 -99.00
CA GLU A 982 -84.13 -72.04 -99.45
C GLU A 982 -85.57 -72.24 -98.95
N LEU A 983 -85.86 -71.85 -97.71
CA LEU A 983 -87.22 -71.92 -97.12
C LEU A 983 -88.20 -70.97 -97.83
N ASP A 984 -87.77 -69.77 -98.21
CA ASP A 984 -88.60 -68.81 -98.95
C ASP A 984 -88.81 -69.23 -100.41
N LYS A 985 -87.84 -69.89 -101.04
CA LYS A 985 -88.03 -70.60 -102.33
C LYS A 985 -89.02 -71.77 -102.22
N LEU A 986 -89.15 -72.40 -101.05
CA LEU A 986 -90.15 -73.45 -100.77
C LEU A 986 -91.54 -72.87 -100.42
N LYS A 987 -91.63 -71.60 -100.02
CA LYS A 987 -92.90 -70.92 -99.66
C LYS A 987 -93.68 -70.40 -100.86
N ASP A 988 -93.03 -70.14 -102.00
CA ASP A 988 -93.73 -69.75 -103.24
C ASP A 988 -94.16 -70.99 -104.05
N LEU A 989 -94.87 -71.92 -103.40
CA LEU A 989 -95.49 -73.10 -104.02
C LEU A 989 -96.74 -72.75 -104.84
N LYS A 990 -97.13 -71.47 -104.92
CA LYS A 990 -98.33 -71.00 -105.64
C LYS A 990 -98.31 -71.26 -107.16
N PRO A 991 -97.17 -71.17 -107.87
CA PRO A 991 -97.07 -71.58 -109.28
C PRO A 991 -97.13 -73.11 -109.43
N ARG A 992 -96.48 -73.86 -108.53
CA ARG A 992 -96.50 -75.33 -108.53
C ARG A 992 -97.87 -75.91 -108.17
N VAL A 993 -98.63 -75.25 -107.29
CA VAL A 993 -100.02 -75.58 -106.98
C VAL A 993 -100.92 -75.24 -108.17
N ARG A 994 -100.72 -74.13 -108.89
CA ARG A 994 -101.48 -73.85 -110.14
C ARG A 994 -101.15 -74.82 -111.27
N GLU A 995 -99.90 -75.25 -111.39
CA GLU A 995 -99.46 -76.24 -112.37
C GLU A 995 -100.02 -77.63 -112.03
N LEU A 996 -100.00 -78.03 -110.75
CA LEU A 996 -100.64 -79.26 -110.27
C LEU A 996 -102.18 -79.20 -110.29
N GLU A 997 -102.81 -78.02 -110.13
CA GLU A 997 -104.26 -77.85 -110.27
C GLU A 997 -104.69 -77.90 -111.74
N SER A 998 -103.89 -77.35 -112.65
CA SER A 998 -104.03 -77.51 -114.10
C SER A 998 -103.88 -78.97 -114.52
N GLU A 999 -102.83 -79.64 -114.04
CA GLU A 999 -102.54 -81.05 -114.31
C GLU A 999 -103.60 -81.98 -113.68
N LYS A 1000 -104.11 -81.63 -112.49
CA LYS A 1000 -105.25 -82.29 -111.84
C LYS A 1000 -106.56 -82.05 -112.59
N ALA A 1001 -106.78 -80.89 -113.20
CA ALA A 1001 -107.96 -80.62 -114.01
C ALA A 1001 -107.94 -81.39 -115.35
N THR A 1002 -106.77 -81.50 -115.99
CA THR A 1002 -106.57 -82.34 -117.18
C THR A 1002 -106.69 -83.83 -116.85
N LEU A 1003 -106.04 -84.32 -115.78
CA LEU A 1003 -106.22 -85.70 -115.31
C LEU A 1003 -107.65 -85.98 -114.84
N LYS A 1004 -108.34 -85.02 -114.21
CA LYS A 1004 -109.75 -85.19 -113.81
C LYS A 1004 -110.66 -85.26 -115.02
N THR A 1005 -110.38 -84.51 -116.09
CA THR A 1005 -111.15 -84.59 -117.35
C THR A 1005 -110.90 -85.92 -118.08
N ASP A 1006 -109.66 -86.41 -118.07
CA ASP A 1006 -109.29 -87.69 -118.66
C ASP A 1006 -109.83 -88.86 -117.81
N TYR A 1007 -109.76 -88.79 -116.48
CA TYR A 1007 -110.44 -89.74 -115.59
C TYR A 1007 -111.96 -89.63 -115.65
N GLU A 1008 -112.58 -88.47 -115.90
CA GLU A 1008 -114.03 -88.38 -116.09
C GLU A 1008 -114.48 -89.00 -117.43
N LYS A 1009 -113.65 -88.91 -118.49
CA LYS A 1009 -113.86 -89.64 -119.74
C LYS A 1009 -113.65 -91.15 -119.57
N GLU A 1010 -112.63 -91.54 -118.81
CA GLU A 1010 -112.34 -92.94 -118.48
C GLU A 1010 -113.39 -93.54 -117.53
N ILE A 1011 -113.90 -92.76 -116.56
CA ILE A 1011 -115.03 -93.12 -115.68
C ILE A 1011 -116.34 -93.17 -116.46
N ALA A 1012 -116.57 -92.34 -117.48
CA ALA A 1012 -117.76 -92.46 -118.34
C ALA A 1012 -117.71 -93.73 -119.22
N SER A 1013 -116.53 -94.09 -119.72
CA SER A 1013 -116.27 -95.36 -120.41
C SER A 1013 -116.44 -96.55 -119.47
N LEU A 1014 -115.82 -96.51 -118.28
CA LEU A 1014 -115.92 -97.56 -117.27
C LEU A 1014 -117.30 -97.62 -116.61
N LYS A 1015 -118.09 -96.54 -116.56
CA LYS A 1015 -119.51 -96.56 -116.13
C LYS A 1015 -120.42 -97.20 -117.18
N SER A 1016 -120.14 -97.00 -118.46
CA SER A 1016 -120.82 -97.74 -119.54
C SER A 1016 -120.53 -99.24 -119.43
N ASP A 1017 -119.29 -99.61 -119.14
CA ASP A 1017 -118.88 -101.01 -118.95
C ASP A 1017 -119.36 -101.60 -117.61
N LEU A 1018 -119.42 -100.80 -116.53
CA LEU A 1018 -120.02 -101.18 -115.25
C LEU A 1018 -121.54 -101.36 -115.35
N SER A 1019 -122.26 -100.57 -116.16
CA SER A 1019 -123.71 -100.82 -116.38
C SER A 1019 -124.00 -102.14 -117.10
N LYS A 1020 -123.05 -102.65 -117.91
CA LYS A 1020 -123.12 -103.99 -118.50
C LYS A 1020 -122.75 -105.10 -117.50
N ILE A 1021 -121.93 -104.79 -116.50
CA ILE A 1021 -121.57 -105.71 -115.40
C ILE A 1021 -122.70 -105.78 -114.35
N ASP A 1022 -123.37 -104.66 -114.04
CA ASP A 1022 -124.50 -104.61 -113.10
C ASP A 1022 -125.72 -105.38 -113.63
N ILE A 1023 -125.99 -105.33 -114.95
CA ILE A 1023 -127.03 -106.18 -115.58
C ILE A 1023 -126.68 -107.68 -115.49
N LEU A 1024 -125.39 -108.04 -115.60
CA LEU A 1024 -124.93 -109.43 -115.48
C LEU A 1024 -124.80 -109.92 -114.03
N GLN A 1025 -124.61 -109.02 -113.05
CA GLN A 1025 -124.60 -109.34 -111.62
C GLN A 1025 -126.01 -109.49 -111.03
N GLU A 1026 -126.97 -108.63 -111.40
CA GLU A 1026 -128.38 -108.82 -111.00
C GLU A 1026 -128.97 -110.12 -111.57
N GLU A 1027 -128.55 -110.53 -112.76
CA GLU A 1027 -128.98 -111.80 -113.39
C GLU A 1027 -128.35 -113.03 -112.68
N ASN A 1028 -127.09 -112.94 -112.24
CA ASN A 1028 -126.42 -114.02 -111.50
C ASN A 1028 -126.87 -114.15 -110.03
N GLU A 1029 -127.22 -113.06 -109.35
CA GLU A 1029 -127.75 -113.12 -107.98
C GLU A 1029 -129.17 -113.69 -107.94
N LYS A 1030 -130.03 -113.38 -108.92
CA LYS A 1030 -131.34 -114.04 -109.07
C LYS A 1030 -131.18 -115.54 -109.31
N ASN A 1031 -130.32 -115.95 -110.24
CA ASN A 1031 -130.07 -117.36 -110.52
C ASN A 1031 -129.50 -118.10 -109.29
N SER A 1032 -128.63 -117.47 -108.49
CA SER A 1032 -128.05 -118.10 -107.29
C SER A 1032 -129.08 -118.26 -106.15
N GLN A 1033 -129.98 -117.29 -105.96
CA GLN A 1033 -131.06 -117.40 -104.97
C GLN A 1033 -132.11 -118.44 -105.38
N GLU A 1034 -132.40 -118.56 -106.67
CA GLU A 1034 -133.33 -119.56 -107.22
C GLU A 1034 -132.77 -120.98 -107.13
N ILE A 1035 -131.46 -121.16 -107.38
CA ILE A 1035 -130.76 -122.45 -107.16
C ILE A 1035 -130.84 -122.91 -105.70
N ASN A 1036 -130.63 -122.01 -104.73
CA ASN A 1036 -130.71 -122.40 -103.31
C ASN A 1036 -132.12 -122.80 -102.88
N LYS A 1037 -133.16 -122.10 -103.36
CA LYS A 1037 -134.55 -122.50 -103.09
C LYS A 1037 -134.91 -123.85 -103.72
N LEU A 1038 -134.47 -124.09 -104.96
CA LEU A 1038 -134.71 -125.35 -105.66
C LEU A 1038 -133.98 -126.52 -104.99
N ASN A 1039 -132.79 -126.29 -104.42
CA ASN A 1039 -132.07 -127.32 -103.67
C ASN A 1039 -132.77 -127.69 -102.35
N GLU A 1040 -133.29 -126.72 -101.60
CA GLU A 1040 -134.10 -127.01 -100.40
C GLU A 1040 -135.39 -127.79 -100.75
N GLU A 1041 -136.06 -127.46 -101.86
CA GLU A 1041 -137.22 -128.25 -102.34
C GLU A 1041 -136.82 -129.66 -102.81
N LEU A 1042 -135.64 -129.84 -103.40
CA LEU A 1042 -135.12 -131.13 -103.83
C LEU A 1042 -134.87 -132.06 -102.65
N ASP A 1043 -134.21 -131.57 -101.59
CA ASP A 1043 -133.94 -132.35 -100.38
C ASP A 1043 -135.24 -132.84 -99.72
N ASP A 1044 -136.29 -132.00 -99.70
CA ASP A 1044 -137.59 -132.35 -99.15
C ASP A 1044 -138.34 -133.37 -100.03
N LYS A 1045 -138.15 -133.33 -101.35
CA LYS A 1045 -138.72 -134.29 -102.31
C LYS A 1045 -138.02 -135.64 -102.28
N ASP A 1046 -136.71 -135.67 -102.11
CA ASP A 1046 -135.95 -136.92 -102.01
C ASP A 1046 -136.30 -137.70 -100.73
N ALA A 1047 -136.59 -137.01 -99.63
CA ALA A 1047 -137.15 -137.63 -98.42
C ALA A 1047 -138.50 -138.33 -98.71
N GLN A 1048 -139.40 -137.69 -99.48
CA GLN A 1048 -140.68 -138.29 -99.88
C GLN A 1048 -140.50 -139.51 -100.79
N ILE A 1049 -139.54 -139.49 -101.72
CA ILE A 1049 -139.27 -140.61 -102.62
C ILE A 1049 -138.83 -141.85 -101.83
N THR A 1050 -138.01 -141.66 -100.80
CA THR A 1050 -137.51 -142.77 -99.96
C THR A 1050 -138.66 -143.50 -99.24
N ASP A 1051 -139.68 -142.77 -98.80
CA ASP A 1051 -140.88 -143.37 -98.20
C ASP A 1051 -141.74 -144.11 -99.23
N TYR A 1052 -141.89 -143.57 -100.45
CA TYR A 1052 -142.63 -144.23 -101.51
C TYR A 1052 -142.00 -145.55 -101.99
N GLU A 1053 -140.67 -145.65 -101.99
CA GLU A 1053 -139.98 -146.91 -102.33
C GLU A 1053 -140.31 -148.03 -101.33
N ARG A 1054 -140.39 -147.73 -100.03
CA ARG A 1054 -140.81 -148.72 -99.02
C ARG A 1054 -142.23 -149.24 -99.25
N TYR A 1055 -143.17 -148.36 -99.58
CA TYR A 1055 -144.55 -148.78 -99.85
C TYR A 1055 -144.68 -149.59 -101.15
N LYS A 1056 -143.88 -149.26 -102.17
CA LYS A 1056 -143.82 -150.01 -103.42
C LYS A 1056 -143.38 -151.46 -103.19
N ASP A 1057 -142.40 -151.69 -102.34
CA ASP A 1057 -141.91 -153.04 -102.05
C ASP A 1057 -142.97 -153.90 -101.33
N PHE A 1058 -143.66 -153.34 -100.33
CA PHE A 1058 -144.76 -154.05 -99.66
C PHE A 1058 -145.95 -154.33 -100.59
N PHE A 1059 -146.30 -153.37 -101.44
CA PHE A 1059 -147.38 -153.55 -102.40
C PHE A 1059 -147.05 -154.65 -103.40
N THR A 1060 -145.82 -154.67 -103.94
CA THR A 1060 -145.36 -155.69 -104.89
C THR A 1060 -145.46 -157.10 -104.32
N VAL A 1061 -145.17 -157.26 -103.02
CA VAL A 1061 -145.34 -158.54 -102.31
C VAL A 1061 -146.82 -158.92 -102.16
N MET A 1062 -147.73 -157.96 -101.92
CA MET A 1062 -149.16 -158.25 -101.76
C MET A 1062 -149.86 -158.70 -103.05
N ILE A 1063 -149.42 -158.23 -104.21
CA ILE A 1063 -149.96 -158.60 -105.53
C ILE A 1063 -149.24 -159.79 -106.18
N ALA A 1064 -148.20 -160.34 -105.54
CA ALA A 1064 -147.51 -161.51 -106.06
C ALA A 1064 -148.46 -162.72 -106.19
N LYS A 1065 -148.23 -163.55 -107.22
CA LYS A 1065 -149.09 -164.72 -107.48
C LYS A 1065 -149.07 -165.68 -106.29
N PRO A 1066 -150.23 -166.27 -105.91
CA PRO A 1066 -150.29 -167.23 -104.80
C PRO A 1066 -149.37 -168.43 -105.04
N LEU A 1067 -148.65 -168.85 -104.00
CA LEU A 1067 -147.79 -170.03 -104.04
C LEU A 1067 -148.64 -171.32 -104.14
N PRO A 1068 -148.19 -172.33 -104.92
CA PRO A 1068 -148.98 -173.54 -105.18
C PRO A 1068 -149.53 -174.18 -103.91
N GLY A 1069 -150.84 -174.41 -103.88
CA GLY A 1069 -151.53 -175.06 -102.78
C GLY A 1069 -151.97 -174.13 -101.64
N LEU A 1070 -151.48 -172.89 -101.50
CA LEU A 1070 -151.90 -171.95 -100.44
C LEU A 1070 -153.08 -171.06 -100.89
N THR A 1071 -153.88 -170.58 -99.93
CA THR A 1071 -154.86 -169.51 -100.23
C THR A 1071 -154.12 -168.18 -100.42
N SER A 1072 -154.71 -167.25 -101.17
CA SER A 1072 -154.11 -165.92 -101.42
C SER A 1072 -153.64 -165.25 -100.13
N PHE A 1073 -154.45 -165.27 -99.07
CA PHE A 1073 -154.09 -164.71 -97.78
C PHE A 1073 -152.89 -165.42 -97.13
N GLN A 1074 -152.86 -166.76 -97.15
CA GLN A 1074 -151.75 -167.52 -96.57
C GLN A 1074 -150.42 -167.29 -97.33
N SER A 1075 -150.47 -167.13 -98.66
CA SER A 1075 -149.27 -166.76 -99.44
C SER A 1075 -148.80 -165.34 -99.16
N GLN A 1076 -149.73 -164.38 -99.03
CA GLN A 1076 -149.39 -163.00 -98.68
C GLN A 1076 -148.75 -162.94 -97.30
N ILE A 1077 -149.34 -163.62 -96.31
CA ILE A 1077 -148.76 -163.76 -94.97
C ILE A 1077 -147.36 -164.38 -95.08
N TYR A 1078 -147.19 -165.49 -95.80
CA TYR A 1078 -145.88 -166.12 -95.96
C TYR A 1078 -144.83 -165.16 -96.53
N GLN A 1079 -145.15 -164.41 -97.59
CA GLN A 1079 -144.17 -163.54 -98.23
C GLN A 1079 -143.84 -162.29 -97.40
N LEU A 1080 -144.84 -161.71 -96.72
CA LEU A 1080 -144.66 -160.55 -95.84
C LEU A 1080 -143.88 -160.90 -94.57
N LEU A 1081 -144.01 -162.13 -94.08
CA LEU A 1081 -143.37 -162.51 -92.83
C LEU A 1081 -141.84 -162.58 -92.95
N PRO A 1082 -141.10 -162.02 -91.98
CA PRO A 1082 -139.66 -162.21 -91.88
C PRO A 1082 -139.33 -163.64 -91.47
N ASP A 1083 -138.11 -164.07 -91.78
CA ASP A 1083 -137.62 -165.40 -91.41
C ASP A 1083 -137.06 -165.43 -89.98
N ALA A 1084 -137.02 -166.62 -89.37
CA ALA A 1084 -136.35 -166.92 -88.11
C ALA A 1084 -136.81 -166.10 -86.88
N LYS A 1085 -138.11 -165.76 -86.81
CA LYS A 1085 -138.71 -165.11 -85.64
C LYS A 1085 -139.68 -166.01 -84.88
N SER A 1086 -139.95 -165.68 -83.63
CA SER A 1086 -140.96 -166.37 -82.80
C SER A 1086 -142.38 -166.05 -83.29
N ALA A 1087 -143.36 -166.89 -82.96
CA ALA A 1087 -144.75 -166.65 -83.37
C ALA A 1087 -145.29 -165.29 -82.88
N THR A 1088 -144.84 -164.80 -81.72
CA THR A 1088 -145.26 -163.51 -81.18
C THR A 1088 -144.67 -162.36 -81.98
N GLU A 1089 -143.38 -162.40 -82.29
CA GLU A 1089 -142.72 -161.36 -83.11
C GLU A 1089 -143.23 -161.34 -84.54
N LEU A 1090 -143.59 -162.49 -85.11
CA LEU A 1090 -144.21 -162.58 -86.43
C LEU A 1090 -145.62 -161.97 -86.45
N TYR A 1091 -146.37 -162.12 -85.36
CA TYR A 1091 -147.69 -161.52 -85.20
C TYR A 1091 -147.61 -160.00 -85.03
N ASP A 1092 -146.71 -159.52 -84.16
CA ASP A 1092 -146.51 -158.10 -83.89
C ASP A 1092 -146.01 -157.37 -85.16
N TYR A 1093 -145.15 -158.01 -85.96
CA TYR A 1093 -144.71 -157.47 -87.26
C TYR A 1093 -145.86 -157.27 -88.26
N LEU A 1094 -146.85 -158.17 -88.28
CA LEU A 1094 -148.03 -158.03 -89.12
C LEU A 1094 -148.96 -156.90 -88.64
N LEU A 1095 -149.07 -156.70 -87.31
CA LEU A 1095 -149.82 -155.57 -86.76
C LEU A 1095 -149.21 -154.22 -87.15
N GLU A 1096 -147.88 -154.08 -87.08
CA GLU A 1096 -147.16 -152.85 -87.48
C GLU A 1096 -147.33 -152.54 -88.98
N LEU A 1097 -147.42 -153.57 -89.83
CA LEU A 1097 -147.71 -153.43 -91.26
C LEU A 1097 -149.17 -153.10 -91.59
N GLY A 1098 -150.03 -152.97 -90.57
CA GLY A 1098 -151.44 -152.57 -90.74
C GLY A 1098 -152.44 -153.71 -90.77
N PHE A 1099 -152.07 -154.96 -90.45
CA PHE A 1099 -153.02 -156.07 -90.28
C PHE A 1099 -153.68 -156.03 -88.88
N THR A 1100 -154.25 -154.89 -88.50
CA THR A 1100 -154.83 -154.64 -87.17
C THR A 1100 -156.00 -155.57 -86.81
N ASP A 1101 -156.70 -156.10 -87.82
CA ASP A 1101 -157.86 -157.00 -87.65
C ASP A 1101 -157.47 -158.49 -87.60
N LEU A 1102 -156.17 -158.83 -87.67
CA LEU A 1102 -155.72 -160.21 -87.64
C LEU A 1102 -155.77 -160.74 -86.20
N GLU A 1103 -156.75 -161.58 -85.87
CA GLU A 1103 -156.80 -162.25 -84.57
C GLU A 1103 -155.64 -163.26 -84.39
N LYS A 1104 -155.05 -163.34 -83.19
CA LYS A 1104 -153.97 -164.32 -82.85
C LYS A 1104 -154.34 -165.76 -83.22
N GLU A 1105 -155.61 -166.11 -83.13
CA GLU A 1105 -156.10 -167.46 -83.45
C GLU A 1105 -156.06 -167.77 -84.96
N ASN A 1106 -156.42 -166.80 -85.80
CA ASN A 1106 -156.39 -166.96 -87.26
C ASN A 1106 -154.96 -166.96 -87.79
N PHE A 1107 -154.08 -166.17 -87.18
CA PHE A 1107 -152.65 -166.23 -87.44
C PHE A 1107 -152.05 -167.61 -87.06
N ALA A 1108 -152.39 -168.14 -85.88
CA ALA A 1108 -151.94 -169.47 -85.46
C ALA A 1108 -152.45 -170.59 -86.40
N LYS A 1109 -153.67 -170.48 -86.92
CA LYS A 1109 -154.21 -171.38 -87.96
C LYS A 1109 -153.43 -171.25 -89.28
N THR A 1110 -152.98 -170.05 -89.64
CA THR A 1110 -152.21 -169.77 -90.86
C THR A 1110 -150.79 -170.32 -90.78
N LEU A 1111 -150.10 -170.12 -89.66
CA LEU A 1111 -148.79 -170.73 -89.37
C LEU A 1111 -148.88 -172.27 -89.41
N LYS A 1112 -149.92 -172.86 -88.81
CA LYS A 1112 -150.17 -174.31 -88.92
C LYS A 1112 -150.45 -174.77 -90.35
N ALA A 1113 -151.09 -173.96 -91.18
CA ALA A 1113 -151.34 -174.31 -92.58
C ALA A 1113 -150.07 -174.22 -93.43
N LEU A 1114 -149.22 -173.22 -93.18
CA LEU A 1114 -147.89 -173.08 -93.81
C LEU A 1114 -146.97 -174.23 -93.42
N GLU A 1115 -147.04 -174.70 -92.16
CA GLU A 1115 -146.35 -175.89 -91.68
C GLU A 1115 -146.86 -177.17 -92.36
N LYS A 1116 -148.19 -177.37 -92.39
CA LYS A 1116 -148.80 -178.56 -92.98
C LYS A 1116 -148.55 -178.68 -94.50
N ARG A 1117 -148.26 -177.57 -95.17
CA ARG A 1117 -147.90 -177.50 -96.60
C ARG A 1117 -146.39 -177.34 -96.85
N GLU A 1118 -145.56 -177.55 -95.82
CA GLU A 1118 -144.09 -177.58 -95.90
C GLU A 1118 -143.38 -176.25 -96.22
N TYR A 1119 -144.06 -175.09 -96.14
CA TYR A 1119 -143.45 -173.77 -96.40
C TYR A 1119 -142.72 -173.18 -95.17
N TYR A 1120 -143.13 -173.57 -93.96
CA TYR A 1120 -142.48 -173.20 -92.70
C TYR A 1120 -142.18 -174.42 -91.85
N GLN A 1121 -141.10 -174.36 -91.09
CA GLN A 1121 -140.70 -175.40 -90.16
C GLN A 1121 -140.33 -174.78 -88.80
N ARG A 1122 -140.63 -175.51 -87.72
CA ARG A 1122 -140.24 -175.10 -86.36
C ARG A 1122 -138.78 -175.48 -86.13
N ALA A 1123 -137.94 -174.50 -85.85
CA ALA A 1123 -136.56 -174.68 -85.42
C ALA A 1123 -136.37 -174.20 -83.97
N ARG A 1124 -135.35 -174.71 -83.28
CA ARG A 1124 -134.99 -174.27 -81.92
C ARG A 1124 -133.81 -173.32 -81.96
N ASP A 1125 -133.95 -172.23 -81.22
CA ASP A 1125 -132.88 -171.31 -80.87
C ASP A 1125 -132.88 -171.15 -79.33
N GLY A 1126 -132.01 -171.91 -78.65
CA GLY A 1126 -131.98 -172.01 -77.18
C GLY A 1126 -133.28 -172.56 -76.56
N ASP A 1127 -133.82 -171.86 -75.55
CA ASP A 1127 -135.10 -172.17 -74.87
C ASP A 1127 -136.36 -171.67 -75.64
N ARG A 1128 -136.18 -171.15 -76.86
CA ARG A 1128 -137.26 -170.54 -77.66
C ARG A 1128 -137.50 -171.32 -78.95
N VAL A 1129 -138.74 -171.25 -79.45
CA VAL A 1129 -139.14 -171.85 -80.73
C VAL A 1129 -139.28 -170.73 -81.76
N ILE A 1130 -138.54 -170.85 -82.85
CA ILE A 1130 -138.58 -169.94 -84.00
C ILE A 1130 -139.17 -170.66 -85.21
N TRP A 1131 -139.77 -169.88 -86.11
CA TRP A 1131 -140.35 -170.36 -87.35
C TRP A 1131 -139.43 -169.97 -88.50
N VAL A 1132 -138.99 -170.97 -89.27
CA VAL A 1132 -138.02 -170.78 -90.36
C VAL A 1132 -138.67 -171.10 -91.71
N LYS A 1133 -138.49 -170.23 -92.70
CA LYS A 1133 -138.96 -170.42 -94.08
C LYS A 1133 -138.19 -171.56 -94.73
N SER A 1134 -138.92 -172.54 -95.22
CA SER A 1134 -138.34 -173.59 -96.06
C SER A 1134 -138.15 -173.00 -97.46
N GLY A 1135 -136.90 -172.85 -97.89
CA GLY A 1135 -136.54 -172.30 -99.20
C GLY A 1135 -136.91 -173.20 -100.39
N LYS A 1136 -138.22 -173.40 -100.62
CA LYS A 1136 -138.76 -173.85 -101.91
C LYS A 1136 -139.10 -172.65 -102.78
#